data_AF-A0A328VNV0-F1
#
_entry.id   AF-A0A328VNV0-F1
#
_cell.length_a   1.000
_cell.length_b   1.000
_cell.length_c   1.000
_cell.angle_alpha   90.00
_cell.angle_beta   90.00
_cell.angle_gamma   90.00
#
_symmetry.space_group_name_H-M   'P 1'
#
loop_
_entity.id
_entity.type
_entity.pdbx_description
1 polymer ?
#
loop_
_entity_poly.entity_id
_entity_poly.type
_entity_poly.pdbx_seq_one_letter_code
_entity_poly.pdbx_strand_id
1 'polypeptide(L)'
;MTRHAVPDHWKTTSQIQPVTGLTLFFFVLLTALAACTPPWSTATPSNAAVQATASPSPTQLPGQQRWKDGVSSLLFGTNDTQEWSENNIETNPAFQTDLKAAHFTLMRTFFFDHSLADNHPTSDAELEQRLRTVEQSGMTCLGVLFNIFDVAFLKHVVSYAGSRCLLYEFGNEPDYNGISSASYLKQWNSVIPQLRQLNPRARFVGPVVSQPSATEFLRAFLQGVRSSGVLPDAISFHWYPCWQDSESNCLKLADSAAEAVQSVRSLTRQILGRDLPVGITEWNFDPGNPPPAYGEKSDFISAFTTRALQAMIRAGLTFACQFDAASYAGYGHLDLFDVDTNTPRPQYYAMKNFIAQYYPGTTGSQPTPAQARASPLISRGKPVFCSAHDDGPGGPAALVDGHYGNWAFWHGTQRSLPAWCAIHVGSGPSRLLLVWASDYVFDYLSDNGSAPRSYTLAVSANSTNGTDGSWKTLVTVSANRARNREHLLPFTGMSWVKMTVTGVQPGNSEHEFLIDEIDLFDASSQAALNDTFFCMGTSITALAFNRFDENRPALPDLVQAAYPGDFPALVNGGIGGQTSEGMLQQLDTFLALNPDMHYWLIEVGTNDAFGQVDPATYRLTLQRLVTRIKQAGHVPILALAPASNRSGDGDALNAELERLNSVILEITQSAGLMKGPDLYTLFRTHPAYLSEDGIHPNSAGIIAINRAWFDALRPYGLWQ
;
A
#
# COMPACT_ATOMS: atom_id res chain seq x y z
N MET A 1 -27.81 0.79 36.65
CA MET A 1 -27.75 -0.63 37.06
C MET A 1 -26.33 -1.11 36.82
N THR A 2 -25.79 -1.91 37.76
CA THR A 2 -24.56 -2.73 37.66
C THR A 2 -23.45 -2.29 36.69
N ARG A 3 -22.46 -1.57 37.21
CA ARG A 3 -21.06 -1.72 36.75
C ARG A 3 -20.46 -2.91 37.51
N HIS A 4 -19.73 -3.79 36.84
CA HIS A 4 -18.84 -4.74 37.50
C HIS A 4 -17.38 -4.27 37.39
N ALA A 5 -16.61 -4.53 38.43
CA ALA A 5 -15.22 -4.10 38.58
C ALA A 5 -14.28 -5.28 38.34
N VAL A 6 -13.11 -4.99 37.75
CA VAL A 6 -11.97 -5.91 37.69
C VAL A 6 -11.07 -5.64 38.92
N PRO A 7 -10.50 -6.66 39.60
CA PRO A 7 -9.84 -6.44 40.90
C PRO A 7 -8.38 -5.98 40.77
N ASP A 8 -8.04 -4.89 41.49
CA ASP A 8 -6.66 -4.46 41.73
C ASP A 8 -5.95 -5.32 42.80
N HIS A 9 -5.00 -6.14 42.38
CA HIS A 9 -3.82 -6.54 43.15
C HIS A 9 -2.63 -6.31 42.19
N TRP A 10 -1.49 -5.69 42.53
CA TRP A 10 -0.63 -5.91 43.70
C TRP A 10 0.10 -4.62 44.13
N LYS A 11 0.21 -4.36 45.45
CA LYS A 11 1.20 -3.45 46.05
C LYS A 11 1.55 -3.90 47.48
N THR A 12 2.81 -4.28 47.73
CA THR A 12 3.60 -3.84 48.91
C THR A 12 5.05 -4.38 48.90
N THR A 13 5.99 -3.45 48.68
CA THR A 13 7.20 -3.19 49.50
C THR A 13 8.15 -4.32 49.95
N SER A 14 9.42 -4.14 49.60
CA SER A 14 10.48 -4.00 50.62
C SER A 14 11.59 -3.04 50.13
N GLN A 15 12.24 -2.35 51.07
CA GLN A 15 13.38 -1.45 50.82
C GLN A 15 14.70 -2.20 51.05
N ILE A 16 15.77 -1.77 50.39
CA ILE A 16 17.14 -1.61 50.95
C ILE A 16 17.91 -0.64 50.03
N GLN A 17 18.73 0.24 50.63
CA GLN A 17 19.55 1.25 49.94
C GLN A 17 21.04 0.85 49.91
N PRO A 18 21.93 1.58 49.18
CA PRO A 18 23.03 0.97 48.43
C PRO A 18 24.38 0.95 49.15
N VAL A 19 25.36 0.28 48.52
CA VAL A 19 26.80 0.47 48.78
C VAL A 19 27.50 0.90 47.49
N THR A 20 28.44 1.84 47.62
CA THR A 20 29.12 2.60 46.57
C THR A 20 30.57 2.11 46.34
N GLY A 21 31.21 2.49 45.22
CA GLY A 21 32.67 2.38 45.04
C GLY A 21 33.13 1.80 43.69
N LEU A 22 33.15 2.52 42.56
CA LEU A 22 34.14 3.52 42.07
C LEU A 22 35.36 2.97 41.27
N THR A 23 35.50 3.53 40.07
CA THR A 23 36.72 3.99 39.35
C THR A 23 37.25 3.23 38.11
N LEU A 24 37.25 3.94 36.98
CA LEU A 24 38.09 3.69 35.78
C LEU A 24 39.56 4.01 36.05
N PHE A 25 40.50 3.39 35.32
CA PHE A 25 41.66 4.09 34.76
C PHE A 25 42.21 3.37 33.51
N PHE A 26 42.87 4.13 32.61
CA PHE A 26 43.34 3.68 31.30
C PHE A 26 44.78 4.20 31.04
N PHE A 27 45.50 3.56 30.10
CA PHE A 27 46.76 3.96 29.43
C PHE A 27 48.15 3.64 30.06
N VAL A 28 48.76 2.55 29.54
CA VAL A 28 50.04 2.49 28.76
C VAL A 28 51.39 2.95 29.38
N LEU A 29 52.40 2.06 29.35
CA LEU A 29 53.67 2.28 28.62
C LEU A 29 54.44 0.96 28.28
N LEU A 30 55.39 1.05 27.33
CA LEU A 30 56.17 -0.05 26.71
C LEU A 30 57.51 -0.35 27.41
N THR A 31 58.09 -1.54 27.13
CA THR A 31 59.44 -1.83 26.54
C THR A 31 60.01 -3.16 27.08
N ALA A 32 60.88 -3.95 26.43
CA ALA A 32 61.34 -4.13 25.03
C ALA A 32 62.38 -5.28 25.01
N LEU A 33 62.79 -5.71 23.79
CA LEU A 33 63.86 -6.69 23.44
C LEU A 33 63.48 -8.19 23.65
N ALA A 34 64.05 -9.20 22.97
CA ALA A 34 64.78 -9.32 21.69
C ALA A 34 65.07 -10.83 21.40
N ALA A 35 65.55 -11.32 20.23
CA ALA A 35 65.31 -11.01 18.80
C ALA A 35 66.14 -12.00 17.93
N CYS A 36 65.59 -12.63 16.86
CA CYS A 36 66.37 -13.34 15.83
C CYS A 36 65.63 -13.44 14.47
N THR A 37 66.35 -13.11 13.40
CA THR A 37 66.07 -13.24 11.94
C THR A 37 67.39 -13.76 11.29
N PRO A 38 67.60 -13.96 9.96
CA PRO A 38 66.89 -13.55 8.73
C PRO A 38 66.78 -14.76 7.71
N PRO A 39 66.66 -14.64 6.35
CA PRO A 39 66.63 -13.45 5.49
C PRO A 39 65.53 -13.34 4.42
N TRP A 40 65.49 -12.15 3.81
CA TRP A 40 64.54 -11.71 2.79
C TRP A 40 64.86 -12.18 1.37
N SER A 41 63.84 -12.20 0.53
CA SER A 41 63.97 -11.80 -0.88
C SER A 41 62.73 -10.99 -1.32
N THR A 42 62.94 -9.94 -2.11
CA THR A 42 61.94 -8.90 -2.41
C THR A 42 61.38 -9.04 -3.82
N ALA A 43 60.07 -9.23 -3.96
CA ALA A 43 59.34 -8.98 -5.20
C ALA A 43 57.83 -8.78 -4.95
N THR A 44 57.33 -7.57 -5.18
CA THR A 44 55.95 -7.33 -5.64
C THR A 44 55.93 -7.53 -7.16
N PRO A 45 54.87 -8.12 -7.78
CA PRO A 45 53.62 -7.37 -7.90
C PRO A 45 52.30 -8.19 -7.99
N SER A 46 51.20 -7.42 -8.08
CA SER A 46 49.88 -7.74 -8.64
C SER A 46 48.82 -8.39 -7.74
N ASN A 47 47.60 -7.85 -7.84
CA ASN A 47 46.39 -8.36 -7.21
C ASN A 47 45.92 -9.65 -7.90
N ALA A 48 46.13 -10.79 -7.27
CA ALA A 48 45.38 -12.00 -7.56
C ALA A 48 44.24 -12.11 -6.53
N ALA A 49 42.99 -11.96 -6.98
CA ALA A 49 41.83 -12.14 -6.12
C ALA A 49 41.79 -13.60 -5.63
N VAL A 50 41.91 -13.80 -4.32
CA VAL A 50 41.56 -15.09 -3.71
C VAL A 50 40.06 -15.25 -3.87
N GLN A 51 39.65 -16.08 -4.83
CA GLN A 51 38.26 -16.53 -4.94
C GLN A 51 37.91 -17.27 -3.65
N ALA A 52 37.17 -16.59 -2.77
CA ALA A 52 36.47 -17.24 -1.68
C ALA A 52 35.53 -18.27 -2.30
N THR A 53 35.83 -19.55 -2.09
CA THR A 53 34.94 -20.65 -2.47
C THR A 53 33.60 -20.43 -1.78
N ALA A 54 32.56 -20.16 -2.57
CA ALA A 54 31.26 -19.79 -2.04
C ALA A 54 30.73 -20.87 -1.09
N SER A 55 30.48 -20.50 0.16
CA SER A 55 29.68 -21.32 1.07
C SER A 55 28.34 -21.63 0.40
N PRO A 56 27.80 -22.87 0.52
CA PRO A 56 26.50 -23.19 -0.05
C PRO A 56 25.45 -22.21 0.49
N SER A 57 24.65 -21.63 -0.41
CA SER A 57 23.62 -20.67 -0.02
C SER A 57 22.67 -21.29 1.01
N PRO A 58 22.24 -20.54 2.04
CA PRO A 58 21.29 -21.06 3.02
C PRO A 58 20.03 -21.61 2.34
N THR A 59 19.57 -22.77 2.79
CA THR A 59 18.35 -23.40 2.29
C THR A 59 17.17 -22.45 2.43
N GLN A 60 16.47 -22.21 1.33
CA GLN A 60 15.29 -21.34 1.28
C GLN A 60 14.18 -21.93 2.18
N LEU A 61 13.59 -21.09 3.02
CA LEU A 61 12.51 -21.48 3.92
C LEU A 61 11.18 -21.67 3.15
N PRO A 62 10.24 -22.52 3.63
CA PRO A 62 8.90 -22.62 3.06
C PRO A 62 8.22 -21.25 2.98
N GLY A 63 7.54 -20.98 1.85
CA GLY A 63 6.91 -19.67 1.58
C GLY A 63 7.87 -18.52 1.28
N GLN A 64 9.18 -18.67 1.52
CA GLN A 64 10.16 -17.64 1.21
C GLN A 64 10.28 -17.40 -0.29
N GLN A 65 10.27 -16.13 -0.68
CA GLN A 65 10.66 -15.66 -2.00
C GLN A 65 11.86 -14.72 -1.88
N ARG A 66 12.61 -14.55 -2.98
CA ARG A 66 13.57 -13.46 -3.12
C ARG A 66 12.92 -12.35 -3.91
N TRP A 67 12.84 -11.19 -3.28
CA TRP A 67 12.25 -9.97 -3.80
C TRP A 67 13.34 -9.06 -4.37
N LYS A 68 12.98 -7.83 -4.74
CA LYS A 68 13.93 -6.83 -5.25
C LYS A 68 15.13 -6.68 -4.31
N ASP A 69 16.30 -6.45 -4.89
CA ASP A 69 17.59 -6.36 -4.20
C ASP A 69 17.97 -7.61 -3.37
N GLY A 70 17.33 -8.75 -3.66
CA GLY A 70 17.57 -10.04 -2.99
C GLY A 70 16.95 -10.16 -1.61
N VAL A 71 16.12 -9.19 -1.20
CA VAL A 71 15.41 -9.15 0.08
C VAL A 71 14.51 -10.37 0.23
N SER A 72 14.40 -10.88 1.46
CA SER A 72 13.53 -12.00 1.77
C SER A 72 12.09 -11.52 1.93
N SER A 73 11.13 -12.17 1.25
CA SER A 73 9.70 -11.84 1.43
C SER A 73 9.26 -11.93 2.89
N LEU A 74 9.73 -12.96 3.59
CA LEU A 74 9.38 -13.28 4.97
C LEU A 74 9.87 -12.24 6.00
N LEU A 75 10.62 -11.21 5.58
CA LEU A 75 11.00 -10.08 6.42
C LEU A 75 9.78 -9.19 6.77
N PHE A 76 8.68 -9.35 6.05
CA PHE A 76 7.47 -8.53 6.17
C PHE A 76 6.32 -9.33 6.79
N GLY A 77 6.48 -9.69 8.05
CA GLY A 77 5.47 -10.37 8.84
C GLY A 77 4.91 -9.55 9.99
N THR A 78 3.88 -10.09 10.62
CA THR A 78 3.30 -9.63 11.90
C THR A 78 2.81 -10.84 12.71
N ASN A 79 2.47 -10.62 13.98
CA ASN A 79 2.05 -11.66 14.91
C ASN A 79 0.52 -11.77 15.01
N ASP A 80 0.08 -12.94 15.45
CA ASP A 80 -1.29 -13.33 15.83
C ASP A 80 -1.11 -14.15 17.11
N THR A 81 -1.51 -13.59 18.27
CA THR A 81 -1.12 -14.13 19.59
C THR A 81 -2.31 -14.56 20.42
N GLN A 82 -2.37 -14.23 21.71
CA GLN A 82 -3.57 -14.48 22.51
C GLN A 82 -4.52 -13.30 22.29
N GLU A 83 -5.73 -13.62 21.85
CA GLU A 83 -6.75 -12.61 21.62
C GLU A 83 -7.35 -12.11 22.94
N TRP A 84 -7.19 -10.80 23.21
CA TRP A 84 -7.76 -10.12 24.39
C TRP A 84 -8.97 -9.23 24.05
N SER A 85 -9.36 -9.18 22.78
CA SER A 85 -10.52 -8.45 22.25
C SER A 85 -11.41 -9.42 21.44
N GLU A 86 -12.74 -9.22 21.46
CA GLU A 86 -13.67 -9.97 20.59
C GLU A 86 -13.49 -9.60 19.11
N ASN A 87 -13.05 -8.36 18.85
CA ASN A 87 -12.70 -7.85 17.53
C ASN A 87 -11.18 -7.87 17.35
N ASN A 88 -10.66 -8.71 16.47
CA ASN A 88 -9.23 -8.97 16.36
C ASN A 88 -8.84 -9.54 14.99
N ILE A 89 -7.58 -9.96 14.80
CA ILE A 89 -7.11 -10.50 13.52
C ILE A 89 -7.80 -11.81 13.10
N GLU A 90 -8.18 -12.68 14.04
CA GLU A 90 -8.91 -13.90 13.75
C GLU A 90 -10.39 -13.65 13.39
N THR A 91 -11.04 -12.66 14.02
CA THR A 91 -12.48 -12.40 13.86
C THR A 91 -12.81 -11.33 12.81
N ASN A 92 -11.87 -10.47 12.45
CA ASN A 92 -12.11 -9.33 11.57
C ASN A 92 -11.53 -9.53 10.15
N PRO A 93 -12.38 -9.79 9.13
CA PRO A 93 -11.92 -9.99 7.76
C PRO A 93 -11.37 -8.72 7.09
N ALA A 94 -11.63 -7.53 7.64
CA ALA A 94 -11.05 -6.29 7.10
C ALA A 94 -9.55 -6.22 7.38
N PHE A 95 -9.11 -6.53 8.61
CA PHE A 95 -7.68 -6.56 8.99
C PHE A 95 -6.90 -7.57 8.13
N GLN A 96 -7.47 -8.77 7.94
CA GLN A 96 -6.92 -9.80 7.06
C GLN A 96 -6.81 -9.31 5.60
N THR A 97 -7.85 -8.64 5.10
CA THR A 97 -7.87 -8.06 3.74
C THR A 97 -6.81 -6.97 3.59
N ASP A 98 -6.63 -6.12 4.60
CA ASP A 98 -5.63 -5.06 4.62
C ASP A 98 -4.19 -5.61 4.62
N LEU A 99 -3.87 -6.58 5.49
CA LEU A 99 -2.55 -7.24 5.49
C LEU A 99 -2.22 -7.87 4.13
N LYS A 100 -3.20 -8.52 3.51
CA LYS A 100 -3.08 -9.12 2.17
C LYS A 100 -2.85 -8.10 1.08
N ALA A 101 -3.60 -7.00 1.09
CA ALA A 101 -3.47 -5.89 0.15
C ALA A 101 -2.15 -5.13 0.33
N ALA A 102 -1.62 -5.08 1.55
CA ALA A 102 -0.31 -4.52 1.88
C ALA A 102 0.86 -5.49 1.62
N HIS A 103 0.59 -6.71 1.14
CA HIS A 103 1.59 -7.75 0.85
C HIS A 103 2.48 -8.14 2.04
N PHE A 104 1.92 -8.17 3.26
CA PHE A 104 2.53 -8.93 4.35
C PHE A 104 2.59 -10.42 3.94
N THR A 105 3.63 -11.15 4.38
CA THR A 105 3.89 -12.52 3.86
C THR A 105 4.15 -13.58 4.92
N LEU A 106 4.29 -13.22 6.19
CA LEU A 106 4.56 -14.14 7.28
C LEU A 106 3.68 -13.80 8.48
N MET A 107 2.77 -14.70 8.84
CA MET A 107 1.96 -14.56 10.06
C MET A 107 2.51 -15.52 11.10
N ARG A 108 2.97 -14.96 12.22
CA ARG A 108 3.41 -15.74 13.37
C ARG A 108 2.21 -15.99 14.29
N THR A 109 1.55 -17.13 14.09
CA THR A 109 0.35 -17.51 14.83
C THR A 109 0.69 -18.45 15.98
N PHE A 110 0.12 -18.21 17.16
CA PHE A 110 0.36 -19.05 18.33
C PHE A 110 -0.57 -20.26 18.38
N PHE A 111 0.01 -21.46 18.54
CA PHE A 111 -0.75 -22.66 18.87
C PHE A 111 -0.55 -22.99 20.36
N PHE A 112 -1.50 -22.52 21.16
CA PHE A 112 -1.61 -22.85 22.59
C PHE A 112 -2.28 -24.22 22.75
N ASP A 113 -1.84 -25.01 23.73
CA ASP A 113 -2.49 -26.26 24.14
C ASP A 113 -3.76 -26.00 24.99
N HIS A 114 -3.77 -24.87 25.70
CA HIS A 114 -4.90 -24.35 26.46
C HIS A 114 -5.01 -22.83 26.25
N SER A 115 -6.23 -22.32 26.14
CA SER A 115 -6.51 -20.87 26.11
C SER A 115 -5.88 -20.15 27.32
N LEU A 116 -5.18 -19.03 27.11
CA LEU A 116 -4.57 -18.29 28.22
C LEU A 116 -5.60 -17.48 29.02
N ALA A 117 -6.82 -17.29 28.51
CA ALA A 117 -7.87 -16.50 29.14
C ALA A 117 -8.65 -17.29 30.21
N ASP A 118 -8.93 -18.57 29.95
CA ASP A 118 -9.81 -19.43 30.77
C ASP A 118 -9.31 -20.88 30.95
N ASN A 119 -8.16 -21.23 30.38
CA ASN A 119 -7.50 -22.53 30.51
C ASN A 119 -8.35 -23.72 30.02
N HIS A 120 -9.25 -23.53 29.05
CA HIS A 120 -9.87 -24.67 28.35
C HIS A 120 -8.88 -25.28 27.33
N PRO A 121 -8.87 -26.61 27.12
CA PRO A 121 -8.00 -27.25 26.13
C PRO A 121 -8.40 -26.85 24.71
N THR A 122 -7.42 -26.44 23.90
CA THR A 122 -7.66 -25.92 22.54
C THR A 122 -8.18 -26.99 21.60
N SER A 123 -9.25 -26.66 20.87
CA SER A 123 -9.97 -27.53 19.96
C SER A 123 -9.49 -27.42 18.51
N ASP A 124 -9.81 -28.44 17.70
CA ASP A 124 -9.59 -28.42 16.24
C ASP A 124 -10.24 -27.20 15.57
N ALA A 125 -11.33 -26.66 16.12
CA ALA A 125 -12.01 -25.49 15.56
C ALA A 125 -11.20 -24.19 15.73
N GLU A 126 -10.45 -24.05 16.82
CA GLU A 126 -9.55 -22.93 17.07
C GLU A 126 -8.25 -23.08 16.27
N LEU A 127 -7.67 -24.29 16.21
CA LEU A 127 -6.53 -24.57 15.33
C LEU A 127 -6.86 -24.25 13.86
N GLU A 128 -8.06 -24.64 13.43
CA GLU A 128 -8.59 -24.33 12.10
C GLU A 128 -8.85 -22.83 11.92
N GLN A 129 -9.34 -22.11 12.93
CA GLN A 129 -9.56 -20.68 12.83
C GLN A 129 -8.25 -19.94 12.59
N ARG A 130 -7.22 -20.20 13.41
CA ARG A 130 -5.87 -19.64 13.24
C ARG A 130 -5.28 -19.93 11.87
N LEU A 131 -5.39 -21.17 11.39
CA LEU A 131 -4.94 -21.53 10.03
C LEU A 131 -5.69 -20.76 8.94
N ARG A 132 -7.02 -20.55 9.09
CA ARG A 132 -7.80 -19.73 8.16
C ARG A 132 -7.40 -18.25 8.22
N THR A 133 -7.15 -17.69 9.41
CA THR A 133 -6.68 -16.30 9.57
C THR A 133 -5.43 -16.04 8.74
N VAL A 134 -4.45 -16.96 8.78
CA VAL A 134 -3.23 -16.88 7.97
C VAL A 134 -3.53 -16.94 6.46
N GLU A 135 -4.35 -17.89 6.02
CA GLU A 135 -4.71 -18.09 4.61
C GLU A 135 -5.54 -16.93 4.04
N GLN A 136 -6.48 -16.40 4.83
CA GLN A 136 -7.33 -15.27 4.49
C GLN A 136 -6.50 -13.99 4.37
N SER A 137 -5.53 -13.78 5.28
CA SER A 137 -4.51 -12.73 5.20
C SER A 137 -3.50 -12.91 4.05
N GLY A 138 -3.52 -14.06 3.37
CA GLY A 138 -2.62 -14.35 2.23
C GLY A 138 -1.17 -14.58 2.62
N MET A 139 -0.91 -14.96 3.86
CA MET A 139 0.42 -15.03 4.47
C MET A 139 0.91 -16.49 4.58
N THR A 140 2.22 -16.66 4.79
CA THR A 140 2.82 -17.94 5.17
C THR A 140 2.67 -18.12 6.67
N CYS A 141 2.25 -19.30 7.12
CA CYS A 141 2.19 -19.63 8.55
C CYS A 141 3.59 -19.90 9.13
N LEU A 142 3.94 -19.16 10.18
CA LEU A 142 4.95 -19.51 11.18
C LEU A 142 4.24 -19.89 12.48
N GLY A 143 4.02 -21.18 12.71
CA GLY A 143 3.29 -21.66 13.89
C GLY A 143 4.17 -21.71 15.14
N VAL A 144 3.81 -20.99 16.20
CA VAL A 144 4.49 -21.11 17.50
C VAL A 144 3.94 -22.32 18.24
N LEU A 145 4.75 -23.37 18.37
CA LEU A 145 4.47 -24.56 19.17
C LEU A 145 4.73 -24.23 20.65
N PHE A 146 3.78 -23.56 21.28
CA PHE A 146 4.00 -22.81 22.54
C PHE A 146 4.42 -23.71 23.71
N ASN A 147 3.60 -24.69 24.09
CA ASN A 147 3.93 -25.62 25.17
C ASN A 147 4.81 -26.77 24.66
N ILE A 148 6.14 -26.59 24.75
CA ILE A 148 7.14 -27.58 24.33
C ILE A 148 7.16 -28.88 25.15
N PHE A 149 6.29 -29.02 26.17
CA PHE A 149 6.18 -30.20 27.02
C PHE A 149 4.97 -31.07 26.67
N ASP A 150 3.89 -30.52 26.08
CA ASP A 150 2.79 -31.34 25.56
C ASP A 150 3.11 -31.88 24.15
N VAL A 151 3.90 -32.95 24.14
CA VAL A 151 4.30 -33.65 22.91
C VAL A 151 3.10 -34.25 22.16
N ALA A 152 1.96 -34.49 22.82
CA ALA A 152 0.76 -34.99 22.13
C ALA A 152 0.10 -33.86 21.33
N PHE A 153 -0.11 -32.70 21.97
CA PHE A 153 -0.63 -31.51 21.32
C PHE A 153 0.28 -31.05 20.17
N LEU A 154 1.61 -30.99 20.36
CA LEU A 154 2.53 -30.57 19.28
C LEU A 154 2.47 -31.47 18.04
N LYS A 155 2.31 -32.78 18.25
CA LYS A 155 2.13 -33.74 17.14
C LYS A 155 0.79 -33.55 16.44
N HIS A 156 -0.26 -33.25 17.20
CA HIS A 156 -1.58 -32.97 16.68
C HIS A 156 -1.55 -31.73 15.78
N VAL A 157 -1.04 -30.59 16.26
CA VAL A 157 -0.91 -29.34 15.48
C VAL A 157 -0.15 -29.56 14.16
N VAL A 158 1.04 -30.19 14.21
CA VAL A 158 1.86 -30.43 13.00
C VAL A 158 1.18 -31.39 12.01
N SER A 159 0.40 -32.35 12.51
CA SER A 159 -0.38 -33.28 11.67
C SER A 159 -1.63 -32.62 11.09
N TYR A 160 -2.33 -31.78 11.86
CA TYR A 160 -3.57 -31.10 11.49
C TYR A 160 -3.32 -30.02 10.43
N ALA A 161 -2.34 -29.15 10.68
CA ALA A 161 -1.98 -28.07 9.76
C ALA A 161 -1.38 -28.59 8.44
N GLY A 162 -0.69 -29.74 8.46
CA GLY A 162 -0.24 -30.44 7.25
C GLY A 162 0.59 -29.56 6.30
N SER A 163 0.05 -29.25 5.12
CA SER A 163 0.71 -28.36 4.14
C SER A 163 0.40 -26.87 4.30
N ARG A 164 -0.55 -26.50 5.17
CA ARG A 164 -0.99 -25.11 5.42
C ARG A 164 -0.01 -24.36 6.31
N CYS A 165 0.66 -25.07 7.22
CA CYS A 165 1.77 -24.54 8.00
C CYS A 165 3.02 -25.44 7.88
N LEU A 166 4.11 -24.86 7.39
CA LEU A 166 5.39 -25.56 7.12
C LEU A 166 6.59 -24.93 7.83
N LEU A 167 6.41 -23.83 8.54
CA LEU A 167 7.40 -23.22 9.41
C LEU A 167 6.86 -23.25 10.83
N TYR A 168 7.67 -23.71 11.78
CA TYR A 168 7.30 -23.77 13.18
C TYR A 168 8.41 -23.24 14.08
N GLU A 169 8.05 -22.40 15.04
CA GLU A 169 8.88 -22.10 16.20
C GLU A 169 8.61 -23.10 17.32
N PHE A 170 9.65 -23.50 18.04
CA PHE A 170 9.53 -24.42 19.17
C PHE A 170 9.60 -23.64 20.48
N GLY A 171 8.44 -23.34 21.09
CA GLY A 171 8.31 -22.50 22.27
C GLY A 171 8.43 -21.00 21.99
N ASN A 172 8.36 -20.20 23.06
CA ASN A 172 8.50 -18.75 23.04
C ASN A 172 9.34 -18.30 24.25
N GLU A 173 10.38 -17.52 24.02
CA GLU A 173 11.24 -16.92 25.06
C GLU A 173 11.63 -17.85 26.22
N PRO A 174 12.20 -19.04 25.95
CA PRO A 174 12.49 -20.01 27.02
C PRO A 174 13.48 -19.48 28.07
N ASP A 175 14.37 -18.56 27.66
CA ASP A 175 15.33 -17.86 28.51
C ASP A 175 14.69 -16.85 29.47
N TYR A 176 13.55 -16.26 29.10
CA TYR A 176 12.74 -15.39 29.96
C TYR A 176 11.77 -16.20 30.82
N ASN A 177 11.10 -17.19 30.22
CA ASN A 177 10.06 -18.03 30.83
C ASN A 177 10.61 -19.15 31.75
N GLY A 178 11.84 -19.01 32.26
CA GLY A 178 12.43 -19.91 33.27
C GLY A 178 12.78 -21.33 32.79
N ILE A 179 12.69 -21.62 31.49
CA ILE A 179 13.05 -22.92 30.92
C ILE A 179 14.57 -22.95 30.75
N SER A 180 15.30 -23.80 31.48
CA SER A 180 16.75 -23.88 31.29
C SER A 180 17.14 -24.30 29.86
N SER A 181 18.28 -23.82 29.34
CA SER A 181 18.79 -24.21 28.02
C SER A 181 19.01 -25.72 27.89
N ALA A 182 19.35 -26.41 28.98
CA ALA A 182 19.43 -27.87 29.04
C ALA A 182 18.04 -28.55 28.93
N SER A 183 17.01 -28.00 29.60
CA SER A 183 15.63 -28.49 29.49
C SER A 183 15.07 -28.29 28.08
N TYR A 184 15.27 -27.10 27.51
CA TYR A 184 14.85 -26.77 26.15
C TYR A 184 15.53 -27.68 25.12
N LEU A 185 16.87 -27.83 25.20
CA LEU A 185 17.65 -28.71 24.33
C LEU A 185 17.22 -30.17 24.44
N LYS A 186 16.89 -30.65 25.65
CA LYS A 186 16.37 -32.01 25.86
C LYS A 186 15.04 -32.22 25.12
N GLN A 187 14.11 -31.28 25.22
CA GLN A 187 12.84 -31.34 24.49
C GLN A 187 13.06 -31.23 22.98
N TRP A 188 13.87 -30.27 22.53
CA TRP A 188 14.24 -30.10 21.12
C TRP A 188 14.78 -31.40 20.49
N ASN A 189 15.81 -31.99 21.11
CA ASN A 189 16.44 -33.22 20.63
C ASN A 189 15.50 -34.43 20.64
N SER A 190 14.50 -34.46 21.52
CA SER A 190 13.52 -35.53 21.63
C SER A 190 12.37 -35.36 20.61
N VAL A 191 11.83 -34.14 20.49
CA VAL A 191 10.55 -33.88 19.83
C VAL A 191 10.73 -33.52 18.35
N ILE A 192 11.69 -32.69 17.97
CA ILE A 192 11.88 -32.25 16.58
C ILE A 192 12.08 -33.42 15.59
N PRO A 193 12.82 -34.50 15.91
CA PRO A 193 12.89 -35.68 15.03
C PRO A 193 11.53 -36.34 14.80
N GLN A 194 10.65 -36.35 15.80
CA GLN A 194 9.30 -36.94 15.69
C GLN A 194 8.38 -36.04 14.84
N LEU A 195 8.44 -34.71 15.02
CA LEU A 195 7.66 -33.78 14.20
C LEU A 195 8.13 -33.78 12.73
N ARG A 196 9.43 -33.92 12.47
CA ARG A 196 9.98 -34.13 11.12
C ARG A 196 9.55 -35.45 10.47
N GLN A 197 9.29 -36.50 11.26
CA GLN A 197 8.73 -37.76 10.74
C GLN A 197 7.25 -37.62 10.36
N LEU A 198 6.47 -36.87 11.14
CA LEU A 198 5.06 -36.57 10.83
C LEU A 198 4.92 -35.66 9.60
N ASN A 199 5.75 -34.63 9.49
CA ASN A 199 5.74 -33.71 8.37
C ASN A 199 7.17 -33.42 7.85
N PRO A 200 7.69 -34.22 6.91
CA PRO A 200 9.04 -34.04 6.35
C PRO A 200 9.25 -32.71 5.58
N ARG A 201 8.15 -32.02 5.22
CA ARG A 201 8.18 -30.70 4.58
C ARG A 201 8.31 -29.56 5.59
N ALA A 202 7.95 -29.78 6.86
CA ALA A 202 8.05 -28.77 7.89
C ALA A 202 9.52 -28.42 8.21
N ARG A 203 9.73 -27.17 8.65
CA ARG A 203 11.01 -26.63 9.10
C ARG A 203 10.83 -26.05 10.50
N PHE A 204 11.80 -26.33 11.37
CA PHE A 204 11.74 -26.04 12.79
C PHE A 204 12.79 -25.00 13.17
N VAL A 205 12.32 -23.97 13.86
CA VAL A 205 13.04 -22.74 14.22
C VAL A 205 13.18 -22.68 15.75
N GLY A 206 14.35 -22.26 16.20
CA GLY A 206 14.65 -22.08 17.63
C GLY A 206 16.04 -21.47 17.84
N PRO A 207 16.36 -20.94 19.03
CA PRO A 207 15.67 -21.19 20.30
C PRO A 207 14.59 -20.18 20.69
N VAL A 208 14.26 -19.18 19.85
CA VAL A 208 13.21 -18.17 20.14
C VAL A 208 13.51 -17.35 21.40
N VAL A 209 14.76 -16.91 21.57
CA VAL A 209 15.19 -16.20 22.81
C VAL A 209 14.69 -14.76 22.87
N SER A 210 14.34 -14.28 24.06
CA SER A 210 13.76 -12.95 24.34
C SER A 210 14.62 -11.76 23.91
N GLN A 211 15.91 -11.95 23.69
CA GLN A 211 16.84 -10.91 23.26
C GLN A 211 18.09 -11.48 22.59
N PRO A 212 18.71 -10.79 21.61
CA PRO A 212 19.95 -11.23 20.95
C PRO A 212 21.15 -11.30 21.91
N SER A 213 21.07 -10.60 23.03
CA SER A 213 22.05 -10.58 24.13
C SER A 213 22.00 -11.84 25.02
N ALA A 214 20.97 -12.71 24.88
CA ALA A 214 20.85 -14.01 25.55
C ALA A 214 21.85 -15.06 25.00
N THR A 215 23.08 -14.61 24.73
CA THR A 215 24.13 -15.35 24.02
C THR A 215 24.53 -16.64 24.71
N GLU A 216 24.42 -16.76 26.03
CA GLU A 216 24.71 -18.02 26.73
C GLU A 216 23.62 -19.08 26.54
N PHE A 217 22.34 -18.69 26.47
CA PHE A 217 21.28 -19.62 26.10
C PHE A 217 21.46 -20.10 24.66
N LEU A 218 21.65 -19.15 23.74
CA LEU A 218 21.85 -19.43 22.32
C LEU A 218 23.13 -20.25 22.09
N ARG A 219 24.24 -19.96 22.78
CA ARG A 219 25.50 -20.71 22.73
C ARG A 219 25.30 -22.15 23.20
N ALA A 220 24.66 -22.35 24.36
CA ALA A 220 24.37 -23.68 24.90
C ALA A 220 23.46 -24.49 23.97
N PHE A 221 22.43 -23.86 23.40
CA PHE A 221 21.57 -24.49 22.39
C PHE A 221 22.35 -24.89 21.13
N LEU A 222 23.11 -23.96 20.54
CA LEU A 222 23.92 -24.21 19.32
C LEU A 222 24.98 -25.31 19.53
N GLN A 223 25.65 -25.33 20.68
CA GLN A 223 26.58 -26.41 21.05
C GLN A 223 25.84 -27.74 21.21
N GLY A 224 24.67 -27.71 21.83
CA GLY A 224 23.79 -28.85 22.04
C GLY A 224 23.32 -29.50 20.74
N VAL A 225 22.76 -28.71 19.81
CA VAL A 225 22.27 -29.23 18.52
C VAL A 225 23.40 -29.67 17.59
N ARG A 226 24.60 -29.08 17.71
CA ARG A 226 25.82 -29.60 17.06
C ARG A 226 26.21 -30.97 17.60
N SER A 227 26.10 -31.17 18.91
CA SER A 227 26.44 -32.44 19.58
C SER A 227 25.43 -33.54 19.26
N SER A 228 24.13 -33.23 19.26
CA SER A 228 23.06 -34.20 18.97
C SER A 228 22.85 -34.48 17.48
N GLY A 229 23.29 -33.58 16.60
CA GLY A 229 22.97 -33.60 15.17
C GLY A 229 21.55 -33.15 14.82
N VAL A 230 20.70 -32.85 15.81
CA VAL A 230 19.32 -32.37 15.62
C VAL A 230 19.33 -30.86 15.34
N LEU A 231 19.92 -30.49 14.22
CA LEU A 231 20.13 -29.09 13.84
C LEU A 231 18.79 -28.38 13.52
N PRO A 232 18.61 -27.10 13.92
CA PRO A 232 17.49 -26.27 13.48
C PRO A 232 17.60 -25.90 12.00
N ASP A 233 16.46 -25.60 11.41
CA ASP A 233 16.35 -25.11 10.04
C ASP A 233 16.56 -23.59 9.96
N ALA A 234 16.28 -22.86 11.05
CA ALA A 234 16.59 -21.45 11.24
C ALA A 234 16.80 -21.09 12.72
N ILE A 235 17.46 -19.97 12.99
CA ILE A 235 17.60 -19.38 14.33
C ILE A 235 16.70 -18.16 14.45
N SER A 236 16.04 -17.98 15.60
CA SER A 236 15.22 -16.80 15.88
C SER A 236 15.43 -16.26 17.29
N PHE A 237 15.10 -14.97 17.44
CA PHE A 237 15.17 -14.20 18.68
C PHE A 237 14.21 -13.00 18.60
N HIS A 238 13.92 -12.36 19.72
CA HIS A 238 13.08 -11.16 19.81
C HIS A 238 13.93 -9.89 19.96
N TRP A 239 13.41 -8.72 19.56
CA TRP A 239 14.15 -7.46 19.61
C TRP A 239 13.24 -6.27 19.90
N TYR A 240 13.44 -5.67 21.08
CA TYR A 240 12.77 -4.45 21.52
C TYR A 240 13.81 -3.45 22.06
N PRO A 241 14.30 -2.51 21.24
CA PRO A 241 15.51 -1.73 21.56
C PRO A 241 15.31 -0.61 22.59
N CYS A 242 14.09 -0.12 22.82
CA CYS A 242 13.85 1.16 23.51
C CYS A 242 13.37 1.05 24.96
N TRP A 243 13.52 -0.12 25.59
CA TRP A 243 13.04 -0.34 26.96
C TRP A 243 13.53 0.73 27.95
N GLN A 244 12.57 1.46 28.53
CA GLN A 244 12.80 2.59 29.46
C GLN A 244 13.61 3.77 28.87
N ASP A 245 13.61 3.93 27.55
CA ASP A 245 14.35 4.99 26.86
C ASP A 245 13.46 6.15 26.38
N SER A 246 14.11 7.29 26.09
CA SER A 246 13.52 8.47 25.49
C SER A 246 13.31 8.30 23.97
N GLU A 247 12.25 8.91 23.45
CA GLU A 247 11.93 9.05 22.01
C GLU A 247 13.16 9.39 21.14
N SER A 248 13.94 10.39 21.58
CA SER A 248 15.10 10.90 20.83
C SER A 248 16.28 9.92 20.76
N ASN A 249 16.37 8.98 21.69
CA ASN A 249 17.43 7.97 21.71
C ASN A 249 16.94 6.65 21.11
N CYS A 250 15.70 6.26 21.41
CA CYS A 250 15.01 5.13 20.81
C CYS A 250 15.09 5.14 19.26
N LEU A 251 14.85 6.28 18.62
CA LEU A 251 14.95 6.41 17.16
C LEU A 251 16.37 6.19 16.61
N LYS A 252 17.43 6.33 17.44
CA LYS A 252 18.81 5.96 17.09
C LYS A 252 19.05 4.47 17.26
N LEU A 253 18.42 3.85 18.26
CA LEU A 253 18.51 2.42 18.52
C LEU A 253 17.77 1.56 17.49
N ALA A 254 16.90 2.14 16.66
CA ALA A 254 16.27 1.44 15.53
C ALA A 254 17.30 0.79 14.57
N ASP A 255 18.46 1.42 14.37
CA ASP A 255 19.54 0.83 13.54
C ASP A 255 20.20 -0.41 14.19
N SER A 256 20.06 -0.61 15.52
CA SER A 256 20.72 -1.68 16.30
C SER A 256 20.26 -3.11 15.95
N ALA A 257 19.17 -3.25 15.18
CA ALA A 257 18.75 -4.53 14.63
C ALA A 257 19.87 -5.16 13.78
N ALA A 258 20.71 -4.35 13.12
CA ALA A 258 21.81 -4.87 12.31
C ALA A 258 22.86 -5.60 13.16
N GLU A 259 23.30 -4.99 14.27
CA GLU A 259 24.25 -5.55 15.22
C GLU A 259 23.70 -6.82 15.88
N ALA A 260 22.41 -6.83 16.26
CA ALA A 260 21.72 -8.00 16.79
C ALA A 260 21.80 -9.20 15.84
N VAL A 261 21.47 -8.99 14.57
CA VAL A 261 21.53 -10.02 13.53
C VAL A 261 22.96 -10.50 13.28
N GLN A 262 23.94 -9.60 13.20
CA GLN A 262 25.33 -10.00 12.97
C GLN A 262 25.92 -10.75 14.17
N SER A 263 25.52 -10.43 15.41
CA SER A 263 25.90 -11.18 16.61
C SER A 263 25.42 -12.63 16.53
N VAL A 264 24.12 -12.84 16.27
CA VAL A 264 23.50 -14.17 16.16
C VAL A 264 24.09 -14.98 15.00
N ARG A 265 24.30 -14.35 13.83
CA ARG A 265 24.94 -15.01 12.67
C ARG A 265 26.39 -15.41 12.97
N SER A 266 27.17 -14.55 13.60
CA SER A 266 28.57 -14.82 13.94
C SER A 266 28.69 -15.96 14.94
N LEU A 267 27.85 -15.98 15.98
CA LEU A 267 27.80 -17.06 16.97
C LEU A 267 27.37 -18.40 16.35
N THR A 268 26.35 -18.37 15.48
CA THR A 268 25.86 -19.54 14.73
C THR A 268 26.97 -20.12 13.85
N ARG A 269 27.66 -19.29 13.07
CA ARG A 269 28.77 -19.71 12.21
C ARG A 269 29.96 -20.24 13.02
N GLN A 270 30.33 -19.56 14.11
CA GLN A 270 31.42 -19.98 15.00
C GLN A 270 31.16 -21.38 15.60
N ILE A 271 29.92 -21.65 16.02
CA ILE A 271 29.60 -22.91 16.70
C ILE A 271 29.25 -24.01 15.71
N LEU A 272 28.42 -23.77 14.70
CA LEU A 272 27.96 -24.82 13.76
C LEU A 272 28.90 -25.03 12.56
N GLY A 273 29.83 -24.11 12.29
CA GLY A 273 30.68 -24.12 11.09
C GLY A 273 29.95 -23.79 9.79
N ARG A 274 28.69 -23.33 9.87
CA ARG A 274 27.84 -22.96 8.73
C ARG A 274 26.86 -21.86 9.13
N ASP A 275 26.38 -21.12 8.14
CA ASP A 275 25.26 -20.20 8.33
C ASP A 275 23.92 -20.96 8.37
N LEU A 276 22.96 -20.40 9.09
CA LEU A 276 21.54 -20.72 9.01
C LEU A 276 20.75 -19.44 8.71
N PRO A 277 19.53 -19.54 8.15
CA PRO A 277 18.55 -18.46 8.20
C PRO A 277 18.42 -17.89 9.62
N VAL A 278 18.34 -16.57 9.74
CA VAL A 278 18.14 -15.87 11.01
C VAL A 278 16.89 -15.01 10.91
N GLY A 279 16.06 -15.03 11.95
CA GLY A 279 14.82 -14.26 12.04
C GLY A 279 14.70 -13.43 13.32
N ILE A 280 13.97 -12.30 13.22
CA ILE A 280 13.50 -11.52 14.37
C ILE A 280 11.99 -11.73 14.46
N THR A 281 11.58 -12.79 15.14
CA THR A 281 10.19 -13.28 15.11
C THR A 281 9.25 -12.53 16.03
N GLU A 282 9.76 -11.59 16.81
CA GLU A 282 8.95 -10.63 17.54
C GLU A 282 9.74 -9.34 17.70
N TRP A 283 9.17 -8.23 17.24
CA TRP A 283 9.76 -6.90 17.45
C TRP A 283 8.74 -5.78 17.44
N ASN A 284 8.97 -4.81 18.32
CA ASN A 284 8.49 -3.45 18.17
C ASN A 284 9.50 -2.50 18.83
N PHE A 285 9.19 -1.21 18.99
CA PHE A 285 10.14 -0.27 19.61
C PHE A 285 10.40 -0.57 21.09
N ASP A 286 9.37 -0.92 21.86
CA ASP A 286 9.41 -1.14 23.30
C ASP A 286 8.49 -2.34 23.67
N PRO A 287 8.85 -3.17 24.66
CA PRO A 287 8.06 -4.35 25.07
C PRO A 287 7.00 -4.02 26.16
N GLY A 288 6.82 -2.75 26.49
CA GLY A 288 5.99 -2.29 27.59
C GLY A 288 4.50 -2.52 27.38
N ASN A 289 3.78 -2.71 28.48
CA ASN A 289 2.34 -2.93 28.51
C ASN A 289 1.68 -2.03 29.58
N PRO A 290 1.26 -0.80 29.25
CA PRO A 290 1.37 -0.15 27.94
C PRO A 290 2.81 0.34 27.63
N PRO A 291 3.16 0.54 26.35
CA PRO A 291 4.45 1.08 25.95
C PRO A 291 4.51 2.62 26.15
N PRO A 292 5.69 3.25 26.04
CA PRO A 292 5.82 4.70 26.12
C PRO A 292 4.96 5.46 25.09
N ALA A 293 4.23 6.47 25.55
CA ALA A 293 3.26 7.23 24.75
C ALA A 293 3.83 7.95 23.50
N TYR A 294 5.15 8.03 23.33
CA TYR A 294 5.73 8.51 22.08
C TYR A 294 5.55 7.51 20.92
N GLY A 295 5.25 6.24 21.19
CA GLY A 295 4.88 5.24 20.18
C GLY A 295 3.61 5.61 19.38
N GLU A 296 2.67 6.33 20.00
CA GLU A 296 1.44 6.80 19.33
C GLU A 296 1.70 7.94 18.33
N LYS A 297 2.90 8.54 18.33
CA LYS A 297 3.25 9.61 17.41
C LYS A 297 3.57 9.02 16.03
N SER A 298 2.72 9.37 15.05
CA SER A 298 2.80 8.88 13.66
C SER A 298 4.18 9.10 13.01
N ASP A 299 4.84 10.22 13.27
CA ASP A 299 6.18 10.55 12.76
C ASP A 299 7.27 9.68 13.38
N PHE A 300 7.26 9.52 14.72
CA PHE A 300 8.18 8.65 15.44
C PHE A 300 8.05 7.19 14.98
N ILE A 301 6.84 6.60 15.04
CA ILE A 301 6.69 5.15 14.81
C ILE A 301 6.92 4.78 13.34
N SER A 302 6.58 5.67 12.41
CA SER A 302 6.90 5.48 10.99
C SER A 302 8.40 5.54 10.72
N ALA A 303 9.10 6.50 11.36
CA ALA A 303 10.56 6.62 11.24
C ALA A 303 11.28 5.43 11.88
N PHE A 304 10.88 5.01 13.09
CA PHE A 304 11.43 3.84 13.77
C PHE A 304 11.27 2.58 12.91
N THR A 305 10.04 2.29 12.48
CA THR A 305 9.68 1.11 11.67
C THR A 305 10.48 1.04 10.37
N THR A 306 10.55 2.15 9.64
CA THR A 306 11.32 2.25 8.38
C THR A 306 12.80 1.96 8.63
N ARG A 307 13.38 2.53 9.68
CA ARG A 307 14.80 2.45 9.99
C ARG A 307 15.20 1.06 10.49
N ALA A 308 14.36 0.43 11.32
CA ALA A 308 14.52 -0.95 11.76
C ALA A 308 14.50 -1.92 10.57
N LEU A 309 13.50 -1.83 9.68
CA LEU A 309 13.41 -2.69 8.49
C LEU A 309 14.61 -2.50 7.54
N GLN A 310 15.08 -1.26 7.36
CA GLN A 310 16.32 -1.01 6.61
C GLN A 310 17.54 -1.67 7.27
N ALA A 311 17.68 -1.60 8.59
CA ALA A 311 18.79 -2.23 9.32
C ALA A 311 18.75 -3.76 9.21
N MET A 312 17.56 -4.37 9.34
CA MET A 312 17.34 -5.80 9.13
C MET A 312 17.72 -6.25 7.71
N ILE A 313 17.32 -5.49 6.68
CA ILE A 313 17.71 -5.73 5.29
C ILE A 313 19.23 -5.61 5.08
N ARG A 314 19.86 -4.54 5.58
CA ARG A 314 21.32 -4.36 5.49
C ARG A 314 22.11 -5.48 6.15
N ALA A 315 21.59 -6.08 7.23
CA ALA A 315 22.19 -7.23 7.89
C ALA A 315 21.85 -8.59 7.23
N GLY A 316 21.01 -8.59 6.19
CA GLY A 316 20.57 -9.78 5.47
C GLY A 316 19.73 -10.73 6.34
N LEU A 317 18.83 -10.16 7.15
CA LEU A 317 17.85 -10.92 7.93
C LEU A 317 16.95 -11.74 6.98
N THR A 318 16.56 -12.94 7.40
CA THR A 318 15.80 -13.87 6.55
C THR A 318 14.29 -13.81 6.77
N PHE A 319 13.83 -13.53 7.99
CA PHE A 319 12.41 -13.39 8.29
C PHE A 319 12.20 -12.47 9.51
N ALA A 320 11.08 -11.78 9.59
CA ALA A 320 10.74 -10.98 10.75
C ALA A 320 9.23 -10.81 10.91
N CYS A 321 8.77 -10.70 12.14
CA CYS A 321 7.37 -10.40 12.44
C CYS A 321 7.27 -9.26 13.45
N GLN A 322 6.62 -8.17 13.04
CA GLN A 322 6.30 -7.07 13.94
C GLN A 322 5.26 -7.55 14.97
N PHE A 323 5.39 -7.05 16.20
CA PHE A 323 4.46 -7.31 17.29
C PHE A 323 3.60 -6.06 17.56
N ASP A 324 2.29 -6.05 17.33
CA ASP A 324 1.40 -7.15 16.91
C ASP A 324 0.44 -6.72 15.78
N ALA A 325 -0.34 -7.64 15.20
CA ALA A 325 -1.33 -7.30 14.18
C ALA A 325 -2.55 -6.58 14.80
N ALA A 326 -3.29 -7.27 15.68
CA ALA A 326 -4.57 -6.80 16.22
C ALA A 326 -5.05 -7.62 17.45
N SER A 327 -4.15 -8.22 18.23
CA SER A 327 -4.51 -9.01 19.42
C SER A 327 -4.68 -8.15 20.70
N TYR A 328 -4.76 -6.82 20.58
CA TYR A 328 -4.82 -5.84 21.67
C TYR A 328 -3.52 -5.77 22.50
N ALA A 329 -2.38 -5.95 21.84
CA ALA A 329 -1.06 -5.96 22.48
C ALA A 329 -0.67 -4.56 23.00
N GLY A 330 -0.15 -4.52 24.22
CA GLY A 330 0.20 -3.25 24.87
C GLY A 330 -1.01 -2.34 25.16
N TYR A 331 -2.22 -2.91 25.37
CA TYR A 331 -3.51 -2.21 25.33
C TYR A 331 -3.87 -1.65 23.94
N GLY A 332 -3.56 -2.40 22.87
CA GLY A 332 -3.72 -1.99 21.47
C GLY A 332 -2.69 -0.97 20.96
N HIS A 333 -1.79 -0.48 21.81
CA HIS A 333 -0.76 0.50 21.45
C HIS A 333 0.41 -0.07 20.63
N LEU A 334 0.54 -1.41 20.57
CA LEU A 334 1.54 -2.09 19.74
C LEU A 334 0.95 -2.67 18.44
N ASP A 335 -0.36 -2.59 18.26
CA ASP A 335 -1.07 -3.22 17.14
C ASP A 335 -0.91 -2.45 15.81
N LEU A 336 -0.96 -3.17 14.69
CA LEU A 336 -1.10 -2.60 13.34
C LEU A 336 -2.50 -2.05 13.09
N PHE A 337 -3.52 -2.57 13.77
CA PHE A 337 -4.91 -2.13 13.66
C PHE A 337 -5.49 -1.77 15.02
N ASP A 338 -6.26 -0.69 15.05
CA ASP A 338 -7.02 -0.30 16.23
C ASP A 338 -8.33 -1.10 16.29
N VAL A 339 -8.40 -2.02 17.26
CA VAL A 339 -9.53 -2.96 17.43
C VAL A 339 -10.83 -2.30 17.92
N ASP A 340 -10.78 -1.10 18.49
CA ASP A 340 -11.98 -0.37 18.92
C ASP A 340 -12.62 0.39 17.75
N THR A 341 -11.80 0.92 16.84
CA THR A 341 -12.25 1.80 15.73
C THR A 341 -12.27 1.12 14.37
N ASN A 342 -11.67 -0.06 14.23
CA ASN A 342 -11.42 -0.74 12.94
C ASN A 342 -10.52 0.06 11.97
N THR A 343 -9.58 0.86 12.49
CA THR A 343 -8.70 1.69 11.65
C THR A 343 -7.24 1.21 11.68
N PRO A 344 -6.52 1.19 10.54
CA PRO A 344 -5.10 0.88 10.56
C PRO A 344 -4.28 1.98 11.25
N ARG A 345 -3.36 1.59 12.13
CA ARG A 345 -2.46 2.47 12.88
C ARG A 345 -1.27 2.93 12.02
N PRO A 346 -0.54 4.01 12.39
CA PRO A 346 0.56 4.54 11.58
C PRO A 346 1.66 3.50 11.24
N GLN A 347 1.92 2.53 12.13
CA GLN A 347 2.90 1.47 11.89
C GLN A 347 2.51 0.57 10.70
N TYR A 348 1.21 0.27 10.48
CA TYR A 348 0.74 -0.46 9.30
C TYR A 348 1.08 0.30 8.01
N TYR A 349 0.80 1.60 7.95
CA TYR A 349 1.12 2.41 6.76
C TYR A 349 2.63 2.48 6.51
N ALA A 350 3.45 2.59 7.56
CA ALA A 350 4.90 2.54 7.44
C ALA A 350 5.38 1.20 6.87
N MET A 351 4.88 0.07 7.37
CA MET A 351 5.20 -1.26 6.84
C MET A 351 4.70 -1.44 5.40
N LYS A 352 3.43 -1.12 5.10
CA LYS A 352 2.83 -1.18 3.75
C LYS A 352 3.65 -0.41 2.72
N ASN A 353 4.00 0.84 3.02
CA ASN A 353 4.79 1.70 2.15
C ASN A 353 6.24 1.21 2.00
N PHE A 354 6.76 0.47 2.98
CA PHE A 354 8.08 -0.12 2.92
C PHE A 354 8.09 -1.42 2.10
N ILE A 355 7.09 -2.30 2.31
CA ILE A 355 6.87 -3.54 1.54
C ILE A 355 6.79 -3.24 0.05
N ALA A 356 6.02 -2.21 -0.34
CA ALA A 356 5.85 -1.79 -1.73
C ALA A 356 7.17 -1.43 -2.46
N GLN A 357 8.25 -1.10 -1.74
CA GLN A 357 9.56 -0.79 -2.33
C GLN A 357 10.33 -2.04 -2.80
N TYR A 358 10.00 -3.20 -2.22
CA TYR A 358 10.70 -4.47 -2.44
C TYR A 358 9.84 -5.53 -3.11
N TYR A 359 8.53 -5.53 -2.85
CA TYR A 359 7.58 -6.47 -3.43
C TYR A 359 7.76 -6.53 -4.95
N PRO A 360 7.99 -7.73 -5.54
CA PRO A 360 8.25 -7.88 -6.96
C PRO A 360 6.94 -7.69 -7.73
N GLY A 361 6.56 -6.43 -7.92
CA GLY A 361 5.76 -6.02 -9.07
C GLY A 361 6.40 -6.62 -10.32
N THR A 362 5.60 -7.39 -11.06
CA THR A 362 6.01 -8.33 -12.11
C THR A 362 7.08 -7.79 -13.07
N THR A 363 8.34 -8.12 -12.79
CA THR A 363 9.51 -7.78 -13.60
C THR A 363 10.44 -9.01 -13.71
N GLY A 364 10.02 -10.02 -14.49
CA GLY A 364 10.79 -11.26 -14.65
C GLY A 364 10.06 -12.37 -15.42
N SER A 365 10.30 -12.43 -16.73
CA SER A 365 9.71 -13.33 -17.72
C SER A 365 9.69 -14.85 -17.43
N GLN A 366 8.49 -15.47 -17.49
CA GLN A 366 8.16 -16.71 -18.23
C GLN A 366 6.62 -16.78 -18.41
N PRO A 367 6.08 -17.36 -19.50
CA PRO A 367 4.71 -17.07 -19.92
C PRO A 367 3.65 -17.93 -19.22
N THR A 368 2.77 -17.26 -18.46
CA THR A 368 1.45 -17.77 -18.06
C THR A 368 0.42 -16.67 -18.38
N PRO A 369 -0.85 -16.97 -18.72
CA PRO A 369 -1.70 -16.04 -19.45
C PRO A 369 -1.97 -14.73 -18.71
N ALA A 370 -2.07 -13.64 -19.47
CA ALA A 370 -2.30 -12.29 -18.97
C ALA A 370 -3.54 -12.22 -18.06
N GLN A 371 -3.33 -11.87 -16.80
CA GLN A 371 -4.39 -11.39 -15.91
C GLN A 371 -4.18 -9.88 -15.76
N ALA A 372 -5.01 -9.11 -16.47
CA ALA A 372 -4.83 -7.67 -16.63
C ALA A 372 -4.81 -6.95 -15.27
N ARG A 373 -3.75 -6.14 -15.06
CA ARG A 373 -3.75 -5.04 -14.08
C ARG A 373 -4.50 -3.83 -14.63
N ALA A 374 -4.40 -3.59 -15.94
CA ALA A 374 -5.24 -2.67 -16.67
C ALA A 374 -6.73 -2.86 -16.34
N SER A 375 -7.45 -1.75 -16.33
CA SER A 375 -8.82 -1.70 -16.84
C SER A 375 -8.74 -1.67 -18.36
N PRO A 376 -8.83 -2.80 -19.11
CA PRO A 376 -8.81 -2.71 -20.57
C PRO A 376 -10.07 -1.98 -21.03
N LEU A 377 -9.86 -0.95 -21.84
CA LEU A 377 -10.95 -0.24 -22.52
C LEU A 377 -11.56 -1.16 -23.58
N ILE A 378 -12.82 -1.54 -23.38
CA ILE A 378 -13.55 -2.52 -24.20
C ILE A 378 -14.76 -1.92 -24.93
N SER A 379 -15.07 -0.62 -24.81
CA SER A 379 -16.12 0.04 -25.61
C SER A 379 -15.72 0.25 -27.08
N ARG A 380 -14.44 0.50 -27.37
CA ARG A 380 -13.98 1.01 -28.66
C ARG A 380 -14.46 0.17 -29.86
N GLY A 381 -15.14 0.82 -30.80
CA GLY A 381 -15.67 0.21 -32.02
C GLY A 381 -16.74 -0.87 -31.81
N LYS A 382 -17.34 -0.97 -30.61
CA LYS A 382 -18.44 -1.91 -30.35
C LYS A 382 -19.74 -1.46 -31.03
N PRO A 383 -20.67 -2.39 -31.35
CA PRO A 383 -21.97 -2.02 -31.88
C PRO A 383 -22.76 -1.15 -30.90
N VAL A 384 -23.22 0.01 -31.36
CA VAL A 384 -24.08 0.93 -30.62
C VAL A 384 -25.42 1.08 -31.34
N PHE A 385 -26.51 1.02 -30.58
CA PHE A 385 -27.88 1.19 -31.08
C PHE A 385 -28.56 2.28 -30.26
N CYS A 386 -29.19 3.26 -30.90
CA CYS A 386 -29.82 4.38 -30.24
C CYS A 386 -31.29 4.56 -30.68
N SER A 387 -32.08 5.20 -29.84
CA SER A 387 -33.50 5.52 -30.07
C SER A 387 -33.80 6.94 -29.59
N ALA A 388 -34.62 7.65 -30.37
CA ALA A 388 -34.95 9.07 -30.16
C ALA A 388 -33.69 9.96 -30.05
N HIS A 389 -32.70 9.66 -30.89
CA HIS A 389 -31.59 10.55 -31.23
C HIS A 389 -31.99 11.35 -32.47
N ASP A 390 -31.66 12.64 -32.48
CA ASP A 390 -31.48 13.35 -33.74
C ASP A 390 -30.07 12.99 -34.25
N ASP A 391 -29.91 12.79 -35.56
CA ASP A 391 -28.66 12.32 -36.18
C ASP A 391 -27.54 13.39 -36.06
N GLY A 392 -26.86 13.39 -34.92
CA GLY A 392 -25.58 14.09 -34.74
C GLY A 392 -24.54 13.58 -35.75
N PRO A 393 -23.53 14.39 -36.13
CA PRO A 393 -22.43 13.93 -36.96
C PRO A 393 -21.82 12.62 -36.40
N GLY A 394 -21.44 11.69 -37.28
CA GLY A 394 -20.89 10.37 -36.87
C GLY A 394 -21.92 9.31 -36.43
N GLY A 395 -23.13 9.70 -36.02
CA GLY A 395 -24.20 8.78 -35.62
C GLY A 395 -23.87 7.95 -34.35
N PRO A 396 -24.59 6.85 -34.07
CA PRO A 396 -24.45 6.07 -32.83
C PRO A 396 -23.03 5.58 -32.50
N ALA A 397 -22.17 5.40 -33.51
CA ALA A 397 -20.80 4.92 -33.32
C ALA A 397 -19.87 5.94 -32.66
N ALA A 398 -20.20 7.24 -32.70
CA ALA A 398 -19.41 8.31 -32.09
C ALA A 398 -19.18 8.06 -30.58
N LEU A 399 -20.21 7.54 -29.88
CA LEU A 399 -20.15 7.19 -28.46
C LEU A 399 -19.08 6.17 -28.05
N VAL A 400 -18.40 5.55 -29.01
CA VAL A 400 -17.34 4.55 -28.76
C VAL A 400 -16.18 4.65 -29.76
N ASP A 401 -16.01 5.78 -30.46
CA ASP A 401 -15.00 5.89 -31.53
C ASP A 401 -13.61 6.29 -31.02
N GLY A 402 -13.52 6.92 -29.85
CA GLY A 402 -12.27 7.41 -29.30
C GLY A 402 -11.90 8.82 -29.72
N HIS A 403 -12.86 9.65 -30.12
CA HIS A 403 -12.67 11.05 -30.48
C HIS A 403 -13.54 11.96 -29.60
N TYR A 404 -12.97 13.08 -29.12
CA TYR A 404 -13.67 14.03 -28.23
C TYR A 404 -13.65 15.43 -28.86
N GLY A 405 -14.74 16.19 -28.69
CA GLY A 405 -14.83 17.58 -29.19
C GLY A 405 -14.78 17.71 -30.71
N ASN A 406 -14.94 16.60 -31.45
CA ASN A 406 -14.96 16.55 -32.91
C ASN A 406 -16.34 16.90 -33.52
N TRP A 407 -17.31 17.31 -32.68
CA TRP A 407 -18.72 17.54 -33.01
C TRP A 407 -19.49 16.28 -33.45
N ALA A 408 -18.96 15.09 -33.17
CA ALA A 408 -19.69 13.83 -33.30
C ALA A 408 -20.16 13.38 -31.90
N PHE A 409 -21.47 13.35 -31.69
CA PHE A 409 -22.05 13.10 -30.37
C PHE A 409 -23.45 12.49 -30.48
N TRP A 410 -23.88 11.85 -29.40
CA TRP A 410 -25.30 11.58 -29.18
C TRP A 410 -26.01 12.85 -28.71
N HIS A 411 -26.90 13.35 -29.56
CA HIS A 411 -27.79 14.48 -29.27
C HIS A 411 -29.19 14.02 -28.89
N GLY A 412 -29.84 14.77 -28.01
CA GLY A 412 -31.28 14.70 -27.82
C GLY A 412 -31.81 15.95 -27.13
N THR A 413 -33.11 16.21 -27.30
CA THR A 413 -33.79 17.37 -26.72
C THR A 413 -34.84 16.94 -25.71
N GLN A 414 -35.33 17.86 -24.88
CA GLN A 414 -36.46 17.65 -23.97
C GLN A 414 -37.70 17.02 -24.66
N ARG A 415 -37.83 17.13 -25.99
CA ARG A 415 -38.90 16.53 -26.80
C ARG A 415 -38.62 15.08 -27.23
N SER A 416 -37.36 14.67 -27.31
CA SER A 416 -36.98 13.29 -27.68
C SER A 416 -36.88 12.35 -26.48
N LEU A 417 -37.02 12.87 -25.25
CA LEU A 417 -36.97 12.06 -24.03
C LEU A 417 -38.20 11.15 -23.87
N PRO A 418 -38.02 9.89 -23.39
CA PRO A 418 -36.75 9.26 -23.04
C PRO A 418 -35.95 8.80 -24.27
N ALA A 419 -34.74 9.30 -24.40
CA ALA A 419 -33.78 8.88 -25.42
C ALA A 419 -32.83 7.84 -24.82
N TRP A 420 -32.38 6.86 -25.60
CA TRP A 420 -31.41 5.87 -25.10
C TRP A 420 -30.40 5.43 -26.16
N CYS A 421 -29.22 5.05 -25.70
CA CYS A 421 -28.21 4.32 -26.47
C CYS A 421 -27.77 3.07 -25.71
N ALA A 422 -27.59 1.97 -26.43
CA ALA A 422 -27.20 0.67 -25.91
C ALA A 422 -25.96 0.16 -26.66
N ILE A 423 -24.95 -0.28 -25.89
CA ILE A 423 -23.65 -0.73 -26.39
C ILE A 423 -23.54 -2.24 -26.16
N HIS A 424 -23.25 -2.99 -27.22
CA HIS A 424 -22.96 -4.43 -27.11
C HIS A 424 -21.48 -4.64 -26.73
N VAL A 425 -21.22 -4.64 -25.43
CA VAL A 425 -19.90 -4.87 -24.83
C VAL A 425 -19.37 -6.26 -25.21
N GLY A 426 -20.25 -7.26 -25.24
CA GLY A 426 -19.91 -8.68 -25.34
C GLY A 426 -19.77 -9.33 -23.95
N SER A 427 -19.72 -10.66 -23.94
CA SER A 427 -19.58 -11.46 -22.71
C SER A 427 -18.14 -11.51 -22.21
N GLY A 428 -17.95 -11.43 -20.89
CA GLY A 428 -16.64 -11.59 -20.25
C GLY A 428 -16.57 -10.89 -18.90
N PRO A 429 -16.84 -9.57 -18.84
CA PRO A 429 -16.72 -8.81 -17.60
C PRO A 429 -17.72 -9.27 -16.51
N SER A 430 -17.26 -9.37 -15.27
CA SER A 430 -18.08 -9.53 -14.07
C SER A 430 -18.46 -8.17 -13.45
N ARG A 431 -17.65 -7.14 -13.70
CA ARG A 431 -17.93 -5.72 -13.40
C ARG A 431 -17.48 -4.86 -14.57
N LEU A 432 -18.19 -3.76 -14.80
CA LEU A 432 -17.93 -2.81 -15.87
C LEU A 432 -17.85 -1.41 -15.28
N LEU A 433 -16.71 -0.73 -15.40
CA LEU A 433 -16.61 0.69 -15.07
C LEU A 433 -17.01 1.47 -16.33
N LEU A 434 -18.10 2.24 -16.24
CA LEU A 434 -18.60 3.09 -17.31
C LEU A 434 -18.22 4.54 -17.00
N VAL A 435 -17.52 5.21 -17.91
CA VAL A 435 -17.22 6.65 -17.83
C VAL A 435 -17.79 7.34 -19.06
N TRP A 436 -18.67 8.33 -18.88
CA TRP A 436 -19.25 9.08 -19.99
C TRP A 436 -18.84 10.56 -19.94
N ALA A 437 -18.71 11.20 -21.10
CA ALA A 437 -18.27 12.60 -21.24
C ALA A 437 -19.19 13.44 -22.14
N SER A 438 -19.32 14.73 -21.77
CA SER A 438 -20.08 15.78 -22.45
C SER A 438 -19.19 17.03 -22.48
N ASP A 439 -18.29 17.11 -23.46
CA ASP A 439 -17.13 18.00 -23.37
C ASP A 439 -17.39 19.43 -23.90
N TYR A 440 -18.59 19.72 -24.42
CA TYR A 440 -19.06 21.08 -24.79
C TYR A 440 -19.43 21.97 -23.59
N VAL A 441 -19.24 21.48 -22.37
CA VAL A 441 -19.37 22.26 -21.13
C VAL A 441 -17.96 22.50 -20.57
N PHE A 442 -17.61 23.74 -20.20
CA PHE A 442 -16.26 24.02 -19.72
C PHE A 442 -16.02 23.49 -18.30
N ASP A 443 -16.85 23.91 -17.35
CA ASP A 443 -16.74 23.53 -15.95
C ASP A 443 -17.25 22.11 -15.69
N TYR A 444 -16.55 21.38 -14.82
CA TYR A 444 -16.96 20.05 -14.38
C TYR A 444 -18.41 20.01 -13.86
N LEU A 445 -18.83 21.00 -13.06
CA LEU A 445 -20.19 21.13 -12.55
C LEU A 445 -20.92 22.33 -13.19
N SER A 446 -22.06 22.08 -13.84
CA SER A 446 -22.91 23.12 -14.44
C SER A 446 -24.40 22.78 -14.34
N ASP A 447 -25.24 23.79 -14.15
CA ASP A 447 -26.71 23.68 -14.25
C ASP A 447 -27.26 24.20 -15.60
N ASN A 448 -26.37 24.69 -16.49
CA ASN A 448 -26.73 25.30 -17.78
C ASN A 448 -26.12 24.56 -18.99
N GLY A 449 -25.15 23.67 -18.77
CA GLY A 449 -24.48 22.91 -19.83
C GLY A 449 -25.35 21.82 -20.44
N SER A 450 -24.96 21.29 -21.61
CA SER A 450 -25.68 20.22 -22.31
C SER A 450 -25.40 18.81 -21.74
N ALA A 451 -25.11 18.67 -20.44
CA ALA A 451 -24.92 17.36 -19.80
C ALA A 451 -26.26 16.78 -19.32
N PRO A 452 -26.54 15.47 -19.48
CA PRO A 452 -27.78 14.85 -18.99
C PRO A 452 -28.09 15.18 -17.52
N ARG A 453 -29.31 15.63 -17.23
CA ARG A 453 -29.77 15.98 -15.86
C ARG A 453 -30.29 14.78 -15.10
N SER A 454 -30.99 13.90 -15.79
CA SER A 454 -31.53 12.66 -15.25
C SER A 454 -31.32 11.53 -16.26
N TYR A 455 -30.87 10.38 -15.78
CA TYR A 455 -30.65 9.19 -16.62
C TYR A 455 -30.67 7.90 -15.79
N THR A 456 -30.82 6.77 -16.47
CA THR A 456 -30.64 5.45 -15.89
C THR A 456 -29.57 4.66 -16.64
N LEU A 457 -28.88 3.76 -15.94
CA LEU A 457 -28.00 2.76 -16.54
C LEU A 457 -28.60 1.37 -16.28
N ALA A 458 -28.74 0.59 -17.34
CA ALA A 458 -29.31 -0.75 -17.31
C ALA A 458 -28.42 -1.75 -18.06
N VAL A 459 -28.51 -3.02 -17.68
CA VAL A 459 -27.75 -4.12 -18.29
C VAL A 459 -28.67 -5.22 -18.82
N SER A 460 -28.20 -5.96 -19.83
CA SER A 460 -28.90 -7.12 -20.35
C SER A 460 -27.91 -8.22 -20.81
N ALA A 461 -28.37 -9.47 -20.75
CA ALA A 461 -27.65 -10.64 -21.24
C ALA A 461 -28.13 -11.11 -22.63
N ASN A 462 -29.32 -10.67 -23.06
CA ASN A 462 -30.06 -11.28 -24.16
C ASN A 462 -30.75 -10.29 -25.12
N SER A 463 -30.35 -9.01 -25.11
CA SER A 463 -30.70 -8.09 -26.19
C SER A 463 -29.91 -8.45 -27.47
N THR A 464 -30.44 -8.07 -28.63
CA THR A 464 -29.80 -8.17 -29.94
C THR A 464 -29.61 -6.81 -30.61
N ASN A 465 -30.38 -5.78 -30.23
CA ASN A 465 -30.41 -4.48 -30.89
C ASN A 465 -30.69 -3.29 -29.96
N GLY A 466 -30.53 -3.47 -28.65
CA GLY A 466 -30.87 -2.46 -27.64
C GLY A 466 -32.37 -2.31 -27.34
N THR A 467 -33.27 -2.59 -28.29
CA THR A 467 -34.72 -2.41 -28.09
C THR A 467 -35.34 -3.62 -27.37
N ASP A 468 -34.88 -4.82 -27.70
CA ASP A 468 -35.33 -6.10 -27.17
C ASP A 468 -34.56 -6.54 -25.90
N GLY A 469 -34.85 -7.76 -25.42
CA GLY A 469 -34.16 -8.37 -24.28
C GLY A 469 -34.70 -7.96 -22.91
N SER A 470 -34.19 -8.63 -21.88
CA SER A 470 -34.55 -8.38 -20.47
C SER A 470 -33.57 -7.38 -19.88
N TRP A 471 -34.03 -6.16 -19.58
CA TRP A 471 -33.20 -5.09 -19.03
C TRP A 471 -33.35 -4.96 -17.52
N LYS A 472 -32.21 -4.93 -16.81
CA LYS A 472 -32.15 -4.65 -15.37
C LYS A 472 -31.51 -3.28 -15.16
N THR A 473 -32.29 -2.30 -14.72
CA THR A 473 -31.76 -1.00 -14.25
C THR A 473 -30.91 -1.22 -12.99
N LEU A 474 -29.70 -0.68 -12.99
CA LEU A 474 -28.75 -0.73 -11.87
C LEU A 474 -28.55 0.64 -11.23
N VAL A 475 -28.54 1.69 -12.05
CA VAL A 475 -28.33 3.08 -11.62
C VAL A 475 -29.51 3.93 -12.06
N THR A 476 -29.99 4.80 -11.17
CA THR A 476 -30.88 5.90 -11.47
C THR A 476 -30.24 7.18 -10.93
N VAL A 477 -29.91 8.10 -11.81
CA VAL A 477 -29.43 9.44 -11.45
C VAL A 477 -30.54 10.44 -11.71
N SER A 478 -30.88 11.19 -10.67
CA SER A 478 -31.63 12.44 -10.77
C SER A 478 -30.71 13.59 -10.33
N ALA A 479 -30.94 14.78 -10.89
CA ALA A 479 -30.23 16.00 -10.53
C ALA A 479 -28.69 15.99 -10.76
N ASN A 480 -28.23 15.33 -11.83
CA ASN A 480 -26.84 15.44 -12.26
C ASN A 480 -26.46 16.87 -12.66
N ARG A 481 -25.24 17.28 -12.29
CA ARG A 481 -24.58 18.54 -12.69
C ARG A 481 -23.22 18.31 -13.36
N ALA A 482 -22.69 17.08 -13.28
CA ALA A 482 -21.37 16.75 -13.78
C ALA A 482 -21.39 16.57 -15.31
N ARG A 483 -20.41 17.13 -16.02
CA ARG A 483 -20.24 16.92 -17.47
C ARG A 483 -19.53 15.62 -17.84
N ASN A 484 -18.82 15.02 -16.89
CA ASN A 484 -18.11 13.76 -17.04
C ASN A 484 -18.36 12.95 -15.76
N ARG A 485 -18.68 11.66 -15.86
CA ARG A 485 -19.00 10.87 -14.67
C ARG A 485 -18.81 9.37 -14.87
N GLU A 486 -18.41 8.73 -13.78
CA GLU A 486 -18.14 7.30 -13.71
C GLU A 486 -19.23 6.53 -12.93
N HIS A 487 -19.39 5.24 -13.27
CA HIS A 487 -20.25 4.29 -12.59
C HIS A 487 -19.68 2.86 -12.67
N LEU A 488 -19.35 2.25 -11.54
CA LEU A 488 -19.07 0.81 -11.47
C LEU A 488 -20.35 -0.04 -11.46
N LEU A 489 -20.53 -0.87 -12.49
CA LEU A 489 -21.73 -1.68 -12.72
C LEU A 489 -21.46 -3.18 -12.51
N PRO A 490 -22.25 -3.88 -11.68
CA PRO A 490 -22.29 -5.34 -11.66
C PRO A 490 -22.71 -5.90 -13.03
N PHE A 491 -21.86 -6.71 -13.67
CA PHE A 491 -22.00 -7.13 -15.06
C PHE A 491 -21.94 -8.65 -15.29
N THR A 492 -21.75 -9.46 -14.24
CA THR A 492 -21.70 -10.93 -14.33
C THR A 492 -22.84 -11.53 -15.14
N GLY A 493 -22.49 -12.20 -16.24
CA GLY A 493 -23.44 -12.86 -17.14
C GLY A 493 -24.18 -11.93 -18.10
N MET A 494 -23.84 -10.64 -18.13
CA MET A 494 -24.37 -9.65 -19.05
C MET A 494 -23.47 -9.49 -20.29
N SER A 495 -24.00 -8.84 -21.32
CA SER A 495 -23.28 -8.55 -22.57
C SER A 495 -23.60 -7.17 -23.14
N TRP A 496 -24.62 -6.49 -22.60
CA TRP A 496 -25.05 -5.16 -23.01
C TRP A 496 -25.16 -4.20 -21.83
N VAL A 497 -24.81 -2.93 -22.08
CA VAL A 497 -25.15 -1.79 -21.22
C VAL A 497 -26.00 -0.80 -22.01
N LYS A 498 -26.94 -0.11 -21.36
CA LYS A 498 -27.77 0.94 -21.93
C LYS A 498 -27.83 2.14 -21.00
N MET A 499 -27.61 3.32 -21.55
CA MET A 499 -27.91 4.60 -20.91
C MET A 499 -29.23 5.13 -21.47
N THR A 500 -30.17 5.49 -20.59
CA THR A 500 -31.44 6.14 -20.97
C THR A 500 -31.51 7.51 -20.32
N VAL A 501 -31.46 8.57 -21.10
CA VAL A 501 -31.63 9.95 -20.61
C VAL A 501 -33.11 10.26 -20.47
N THR A 502 -33.48 10.86 -19.33
CA THR A 502 -34.86 11.15 -18.93
C THR A 502 -35.06 12.60 -18.48
N GLY A 503 -34.02 13.44 -18.52
CA GLY A 503 -34.12 14.89 -18.34
C GLY A 503 -32.87 15.64 -18.81
N VAL A 504 -33.06 16.82 -19.38
CA VAL A 504 -31.99 17.80 -19.72
C VAL A 504 -31.79 18.82 -18.59
N GLN A 505 -30.71 19.61 -18.62
CA GLN A 505 -30.52 20.67 -17.63
C GLN A 505 -31.60 21.74 -17.74
N PRO A 506 -32.18 22.23 -16.62
CA PRO A 506 -33.23 23.24 -16.66
C PRO A 506 -32.71 24.62 -17.08
N GLY A 507 -31.41 24.90 -16.88
CA GLY A 507 -30.76 26.17 -17.26
C GLY A 507 -30.15 26.16 -18.67
N ASN A 508 -30.18 25.03 -19.38
CA ASN A 508 -29.73 24.96 -20.77
C ASN A 508 -30.79 25.55 -21.71
N SER A 509 -30.42 26.56 -22.51
CA SER A 509 -31.35 27.33 -23.35
C SER A 509 -31.94 26.52 -24.51
N GLU A 510 -31.15 25.59 -25.07
CA GLU A 510 -31.58 24.73 -26.18
C GLU A 510 -32.44 23.55 -25.69
N HIS A 511 -32.50 23.35 -24.38
CA HIS A 511 -33.19 22.24 -23.72
C HIS A 511 -32.72 20.88 -24.25
N GLU A 512 -31.40 20.71 -24.36
CA GLU A 512 -30.75 19.55 -24.96
C GLU A 512 -29.79 18.81 -24.02
N PHE A 513 -29.32 17.66 -24.49
CA PHE A 513 -28.12 17.02 -23.99
C PHE A 513 -27.21 16.56 -25.14
N LEU A 514 -25.92 16.47 -24.84
CA LEU A 514 -24.82 16.03 -25.69
C LEU A 514 -23.99 15.01 -24.89
N ILE A 515 -23.67 13.87 -25.48
CA ILE A 515 -22.65 12.94 -24.97
C ILE A 515 -21.73 12.62 -26.13
N ASP A 516 -20.44 12.94 -25.98
CA ASP A 516 -19.40 12.63 -26.96
C ASP A 516 -19.06 11.13 -26.92
N GLU A 517 -18.81 10.61 -25.71
CA GLU A 517 -18.17 9.31 -25.53
C GLU A 517 -18.73 8.57 -24.30
N ILE A 518 -18.79 7.24 -24.40
CA ILE A 518 -18.97 6.30 -23.29
C ILE A 518 -17.81 5.28 -23.30
N ASP A 519 -16.79 5.56 -22.50
CA ASP A 519 -15.69 4.65 -22.23
C ASP A 519 -16.17 3.52 -21.30
N LEU A 520 -15.98 2.26 -21.70
CA LEU A 520 -16.35 1.08 -20.91
C LEU A 520 -15.12 0.22 -20.64
N PHE A 521 -14.81 0.02 -19.36
CA PHE A 521 -13.61 -0.69 -18.92
C PHE A 521 -13.97 -2.02 -18.24
N ASP A 522 -13.23 -3.09 -18.52
CA ASP A 522 -13.36 -4.35 -17.78
C ASP A 522 -12.79 -4.18 -16.36
N ALA A 523 -13.68 -3.95 -15.40
CA ALA A 523 -13.34 -3.77 -14.00
C ALA A 523 -13.46 -5.08 -13.20
N SER A 524 -13.43 -6.26 -13.84
CA SER A 524 -13.68 -7.56 -13.19
C SER A 524 -12.72 -7.90 -12.05
N SER A 525 -11.49 -7.39 -12.10
CA SER A 525 -10.53 -7.48 -11.00
C SER A 525 -10.60 -6.21 -10.15
N GLN A 526 -10.31 -6.30 -8.84
CA GLN A 526 -10.16 -5.08 -8.03
C GLN A 526 -8.93 -4.27 -8.44
N ALA A 527 -7.90 -4.92 -8.99
CA ALA A 527 -6.69 -4.26 -9.49
C ALA A 527 -6.98 -3.34 -10.69
N ALA A 528 -7.98 -3.65 -11.51
CA ALA A 528 -8.39 -2.82 -12.65
C ALA A 528 -8.89 -1.42 -12.24
N LEU A 529 -9.32 -1.23 -10.99
CA LEU A 529 -9.69 0.09 -10.45
C LEU A 529 -8.48 0.88 -9.93
N ASN A 530 -7.28 0.30 -9.94
CA ASN A 530 -6.04 1.00 -9.57
C ASN A 530 -5.39 1.73 -10.77
N ASP A 531 -6.14 1.92 -11.87
CA ASP A 531 -5.70 2.68 -13.06
C ASP A 531 -6.78 3.71 -13.48
N THR A 532 -7.36 4.38 -12.48
CA THR A 532 -8.46 5.34 -12.64
C THR A 532 -8.09 6.70 -12.06
N PHE A 533 -8.35 7.77 -12.81
CA PHE A 533 -7.85 9.12 -12.53
C PHE A 533 -8.97 10.17 -12.53
N PHE A 534 -9.10 10.88 -11.41
CA PHE A 534 -9.86 12.13 -11.35
C PHE A 534 -8.91 13.33 -11.43
N CYS A 535 -9.05 14.14 -12.47
CA CYS A 535 -8.24 15.32 -12.71
C CYS A 535 -8.91 16.55 -12.08
N MET A 536 -8.65 16.80 -10.80
CA MET A 536 -9.18 17.92 -10.03
C MET A 536 -8.36 19.18 -10.29
N GLY A 537 -8.98 20.28 -10.69
CA GLY A 537 -8.19 21.50 -10.87
C GLY A 537 -8.91 22.73 -11.39
N THR A 538 -8.14 23.67 -11.93
CA THR A 538 -8.64 24.97 -12.39
C THR A 538 -9.11 24.92 -13.86
N SER A 539 -9.27 26.09 -14.50
CA SER A 539 -9.42 26.20 -15.95
C SER A 539 -8.25 25.59 -16.74
N ILE A 540 -7.04 25.57 -16.17
CA ILE A 540 -5.88 24.92 -16.76
C ILE A 540 -6.11 23.41 -16.87
N THR A 541 -6.64 22.78 -15.82
CA THR A 541 -7.04 21.36 -15.81
C THR A 541 -8.22 21.09 -16.74
N ALA A 542 -9.23 21.97 -16.77
CA ALA A 542 -10.39 21.84 -17.65
C ALA A 542 -9.98 21.76 -19.14
N LEU A 543 -8.99 22.57 -19.54
CA LEU A 543 -8.35 22.54 -20.86
C LEU A 543 -7.42 21.33 -21.03
N ALA A 544 -6.52 21.08 -20.06
CA ALA A 544 -5.48 20.06 -20.18
C ALA A 544 -6.05 18.65 -20.42
N PHE A 545 -7.18 18.32 -19.80
CA PHE A 545 -7.79 16.99 -19.90
C PHE A 545 -9.05 16.97 -20.78
N ASN A 546 -9.18 17.87 -21.76
CA ASN A 546 -10.31 17.87 -22.71
C ASN A 546 -10.28 16.68 -23.68
N ARG A 547 -9.13 16.02 -23.86
CA ARG A 547 -8.90 14.88 -24.77
C ARG A 547 -9.24 15.12 -26.25
N PHE A 548 -9.47 16.39 -26.65
CA PHE A 548 -9.82 16.78 -28.01
C PHE A 548 -8.73 16.35 -29.00
N ASP A 549 -9.12 15.97 -30.22
CA ASP A 549 -8.19 15.45 -31.24
C ASP A 549 -7.02 16.40 -31.55
N GLU A 550 -7.27 17.71 -31.56
CA GLU A 550 -6.26 18.77 -31.74
C GLU A 550 -5.30 18.96 -30.55
N ASN A 551 -5.60 18.33 -29.41
CA ASN A 551 -4.88 18.45 -28.14
C ASN A 551 -4.24 17.12 -27.70
N ARG A 552 -4.07 16.18 -28.65
CA ARG A 552 -3.48 14.85 -28.43
C ARG A 552 -1.97 14.79 -28.68
N PRO A 553 -1.25 13.84 -28.05
CA PRO A 553 -1.75 12.77 -27.17
C PRO A 553 -2.10 13.23 -25.75
N ALA A 554 -3.24 12.76 -25.24
CA ALA A 554 -3.65 12.89 -23.85
C ALA A 554 -2.99 11.82 -22.96
N LEU A 555 -3.11 11.94 -21.62
CA LEU A 555 -2.52 11.01 -20.67
C LEU A 555 -2.82 9.52 -20.98
N PRO A 556 -4.07 9.09 -21.28
CA PRO A 556 -4.34 7.69 -21.64
C PRO A 556 -3.67 7.24 -22.95
N ASP A 557 -3.60 8.13 -23.95
CA ASP A 557 -2.91 7.84 -25.22
C ASP A 557 -1.41 7.64 -24.99
N LEU A 558 -0.82 8.43 -24.09
CA LEU A 558 0.59 8.33 -23.71
C LEU A 558 0.90 7.04 -22.94
N VAL A 559 -0.02 6.61 -22.07
CA VAL A 559 0.06 5.32 -21.39
C VAL A 559 -0.02 4.21 -22.42
N GLN A 560 -1.07 4.13 -23.24
CA GLN A 560 -1.23 3.06 -24.22
C GLN A 560 -0.09 3.00 -25.25
N ALA A 561 0.47 4.14 -25.65
CA ALA A 561 1.63 4.18 -26.55
C ALA A 561 2.92 3.63 -25.92
N ALA A 562 3.08 3.71 -24.60
CA ALA A 562 4.22 3.17 -23.86
C ALA A 562 3.96 1.74 -23.32
N TYR A 563 2.71 1.42 -23.02
CA TYR A 563 2.20 0.25 -22.33
C TYR A 563 0.94 -0.25 -23.06
N PRO A 564 1.06 -1.01 -24.16
CA PRO A 564 -0.08 -1.33 -25.03
C PRO A 564 -1.21 -2.15 -24.41
N GLY A 565 -1.01 -2.67 -23.19
CA GLY A 565 -2.04 -3.36 -22.41
C GLY A 565 -2.89 -2.44 -21.53
N ASP A 566 -2.43 -1.23 -21.24
CA ASP A 566 -3.07 -0.29 -20.33
C ASP A 566 -3.73 0.88 -21.08
N PHE A 567 -4.92 1.29 -20.63
CA PHE A 567 -5.55 2.55 -21.04
C PHE A 567 -6.35 3.06 -19.83
N PRO A 568 -5.84 4.06 -19.09
CA PRO A 568 -6.46 4.49 -17.84
C PRO A 568 -7.81 5.15 -18.04
N ALA A 569 -8.72 4.93 -17.09
CA ALA A 569 -9.95 5.69 -17.01
C ALA A 569 -9.65 7.10 -16.50
N LEU A 570 -10.21 8.13 -17.16
CA LEU A 570 -9.93 9.52 -16.83
C LEU A 570 -11.21 10.38 -16.82
N VAL A 571 -11.44 11.05 -15.68
CA VAL A 571 -12.51 12.03 -15.50
C VAL A 571 -11.89 13.44 -15.39
N ASN A 572 -12.28 14.35 -16.28
CA ASN A 572 -11.86 15.75 -16.23
C ASN A 572 -12.73 16.53 -15.23
N GLY A 573 -12.15 16.84 -14.07
CA GLY A 573 -12.77 17.55 -12.94
C GLY A 573 -12.41 19.04 -12.84
N GLY A 574 -11.92 19.66 -13.92
CA GLY A 574 -11.52 21.07 -13.92
C GLY A 574 -12.69 22.05 -13.80
N ILE A 575 -12.51 23.14 -13.04
CA ILE A 575 -13.45 24.26 -12.91
C ILE A 575 -12.71 25.60 -13.04
N GLY A 576 -13.21 26.51 -13.87
CA GLY A 576 -12.65 27.85 -14.06
C GLY A 576 -12.70 28.71 -12.80
N GLY A 577 -11.63 29.49 -12.57
CA GLY A 577 -11.52 30.38 -11.40
C GLY A 577 -11.40 29.68 -10.04
N GLN A 578 -11.37 28.35 -10.00
CA GLN A 578 -11.34 27.56 -8.77
C GLN A 578 -10.06 27.83 -7.94
N THR A 579 -10.24 28.15 -6.65
CA THR A 579 -9.16 28.28 -5.66
C THR A 579 -9.05 27.01 -4.80
N SER A 580 -7.96 26.86 -4.02
CA SER A 580 -7.81 25.76 -3.07
C SER A 580 -8.97 25.66 -2.06
N GLU A 581 -9.52 26.79 -1.64
CA GLU A 581 -10.66 26.85 -0.72
C GLU A 581 -11.97 26.46 -1.43
N GLY A 582 -12.18 26.92 -2.67
CA GLY A 582 -13.32 26.49 -3.50
C GLY A 582 -13.31 24.99 -3.81
N MET A 583 -12.11 24.40 -3.97
CA MET A 583 -11.90 22.96 -4.07
C MET A 583 -12.29 22.23 -2.79
N LEU A 584 -11.81 22.70 -1.63
CA LEU A 584 -12.09 22.06 -0.34
C LEU A 584 -13.59 22.08 0.00
N GLN A 585 -14.31 23.16 -0.36
CA GLN A 585 -15.75 23.30 -0.18
C GLN A 585 -16.57 22.34 -1.06
N GLN A 586 -16.10 22.04 -2.27
CA GLN A 586 -16.77 21.14 -3.22
C GLN A 586 -16.33 19.68 -3.09
N LEU A 587 -15.29 19.39 -2.30
CA LEU A 587 -14.64 18.07 -2.25
C LEU A 587 -15.61 16.90 -1.97
N ASP A 588 -16.56 17.05 -1.04
CA ASP A 588 -17.53 15.99 -0.75
C ASP A 588 -18.44 15.69 -1.96
N THR A 589 -18.76 16.71 -2.76
CA THR A 589 -19.53 16.53 -4.00
C THR A 589 -18.68 15.79 -5.04
N PHE A 590 -17.40 16.12 -5.16
CA PHE A 590 -16.51 15.44 -6.11
C PHE A 590 -16.29 13.98 -5.71
N LEU A 591 -16.05 13.70 -4.42
CA LEU A 591 -15.87 12.33 -3.90
C LEU A 591 -17.14 11.49 -4.13
N ALA A 592 -18.33 12.03 -3.82
CA ALA A 592 -19.61 11.34 -4.01
C ALA A 592 -19.99 11.13 -5.50
N LEU A 593 -19.39 11.88 -6.43
CA LEU A 593 -19.59 11.73 -7.86
C LEU A 593 -18.60 10.76 -8.52
N ASN A 594 -17.45 10.47 -7.87
CA ASN A 594 -16.34 9.69 -8.42
C ASN A 594 -15.75 8.67 -7.40
N PRO A 595 -16.58 7.82 -6.74
CA PRO A 595 -16.12 6.89 -5.71
C PRO A 595 -15.10 5.83 -6.18
N ASP A 596 -15.08 5.47 -7.46
CA ASP A 596 -14.19 4.45 -8.04
C ASP A 596 -12.94 5.06 -8.74
N MET A 597 -12.72 6.38 -8.63
CA MET A 597 -11.49 7.05 -9.11
C MET A 597 -10.38 7.01 -8.05
N HIS A 598 -9.31 6.25 -8.29
CA HIS A 598 -8.27 5.96 -7.30
C HIS A 598 -7.23 7.10 -7.16
N TYR A 599 -6.72 7.62 -8.28
CA TYR A 599 -5.71 8.69 -8.29
C TYR A 599 -6.36 10.05 -8.52
N TRP A 600 -6.05 11.00 -7.63
CA TRP A 600 -6.57 12.36 -7.68
C TRP A 600 -5.45 13.31 -8.07
N LEU A 601 -5.38 13.63 -9.36
CA LEU A 601 -4.40 14.54 -9.93
C LEU A 601 -4.88 15.97 -9.69
N ILE A 602 -4.12 16.74 -8.91
CA ILE A 602 -4.55 18.05 -8.39
C ILE A 602 -3.63 19.15 -8.94
N GLU A 603 -4.20 20.09 -9.67
CA GLU A 603 -3.56 21.34 -10.08
C GLU A 603 -4.35 22.51 -9.47
N VAL A 604 -3.67 23.32 -8.65
CA VAL A 604 -4.25 24.51 -8.00
C VAL A 604 -3.13 25.47 -7.59
N GLY A 605 -3.46 26.76 -7.50
CA GLY A 605 -2.54 27.81 -7.06
C GLY A 605 -2.63 29.10 -7.88
N THR A 606 -2.98 29.03 -9.17
CA THR A 606 -3.04 30.23 -10.03
C THR A 606 -4.10 31.23 -9.58
N ASN A 607 -5.30 30.78 -9.24
CA ASN A 607 -6.37 31.66 -8.74
C ASN A 607 -6.11 32.13 -7.30
N ASP A 608 -5.48 31.28 -6.48
CA ASP A 608 -5.02 31.64 -5.14
C ASP A 608 -3.92 32.73 -5.18
N ALA A 609 -3.02 32.67 -6.16
CA ALA A 609 -1.99 33.70 -6.41
C ALA A 609 -2.60 35.02 -6.90
N PHE A 610 -3.58 34.98 -7.82
CA PHE A 610 -4.36 36.17 -8.19
C PHE A 610 -5.12 36.77 -6.99
N GLY A 611 -5.62 35.94 -6.09
CA GLY A 611 -6.26 36.35 -4.84
C GLY A 611 -5.29 36.78 -3.74
N GLN A 612 -3.97 36.66 -3.94
CA GLN A 612 -2.93 36.88 -2.94
C GLN A 612 -3.20 36.14 -1.61
N VAL A 613 -3.67 34.88 -1.72
CA VAL A 613 -4.00 34.03 -0.58
C VAL A 613 -2.75 33.77 0.26
N ASP A 614 -2.80 34.10 1.56
CA ASP A 614 -1.66 33.86 2.43
C ASP A 614 -1.25 32.36 2.46
N PRO A 615 0.03 32.03 2.24
CA PRO A 615 0.52 30.66 2.21
C PRO A 615 0.30 29.84 3.49
N ALA A 616 0.08 30.43 4.66
CA ALA A 616 -0.33 29.66 5.84
C ALA A 616 -1.80 29.20 5.72
N THR A 617 -2.68 30.06 5.17
CA THR A 617 -4.05 29.67 4.81
C THR A 617 -4.03 28.59 3.73
N TYR A 618 -3.29 28.83 2.64
CA TYR A 618 -3.14 27.85 1.55
C TYR A 618 -2.60 26.50 2.04
N ARG A 619 -1.60 26.51 2.93
CA ARG A 619 -1.05 25.29 3.56
C ARG A 619 -2.12 24.53 4.33
N LEU A 620 -2.91 25.20 5.18
CA LEU A 620 -3.97 24.57 5.97
C LEU A 620 -5.09 24.01 5.08
N THR A 621 -5.48 24.73 4.02
CA THR A 621 -6.51 24.29 3.08
C THR A 621 -6.06 23.08 2.27
N LEU A 622 -4.82 23.09 1.72
CA LEU A 622 -4.26 21.93 1.03
C LEU A 622 -4.04 20.72 1.96
N GLN A 623 -3.58 20.93 3.19
CA GLN A 623 -3.46 19.85 4.19
C GLN A 623 -4.81 19.18 4.46
N ARG A 624 -5.89 19.97 4.60
CA ARG A 624 -7.25 19.44 4.76
C ARG A 624 -7.71 18.68 3.51
N LEU A 625 -7.49 19.23 2.32
CA LEU A 625 -7.87 18.60 1.05
C LEU A 625 -7.16 17.25 0.87
N VAL A 626 -5.84 17.20 1.04
CA VAL A 626 -5.03 15.97 0.99
C VAL A 626 -5.49 14.95 2.05
N THR A 627 -5.74 15.40 3.28
CA THR A 627 -6.19 14.52 4.37
C THR A 627 -7.54 13.88 4.05
N ARG A 628 -8.50 14.66 3.56
CA ARG A 628 -9.86 14.18 3.25
C ARG A 628 -9.88 13.22 2.06
N ILE A 629 -9.10 13.49 1.00
CA ILE A 629 -8.96 12.57 -0.14
C ILE A 629 -8.38 11.22 0.32
N LYS A 630 -7.35 11.23 1.18
CA LYS A 630 -6.80 10.01 1.79
C LYS A 630 -7.79 9.28 2.69
N GLN A 631 -8.55 10.01 3.52
CA GLN A 631 -9.58 9.44 4.39
C GLN A 631 -10.72 8.76 3.62
N ALA A 632 -11.01 9.23 2.40
CA ALA A 632 -11.96 8.59 1.48
C ALA A 632 -11.36 7.40 0.71
N GLY A 633 -10.08 7.04 0.92
CA GLY A 633 -9.43 5.87 0.32
C GLY A 633 -8.69 6.14 -0.99
N HIS A 634 -8.56 7.40 -1.41
CA HIS A 634 -7.92 7.78 -2.67
C HIS A 634 -6.50 8.34 -2.49
N VAL A 635 -5.75 8.45 -3.59
CA VAL A 635 -4.35 8.92 -3.60
C VAL A 635 -4.27 10.34 -4.20
N PRO A 636 -4.10 11.39 -3.37
CA PRO A 636 -3.89 12.76 -3.88
C PRO A 636 -2.46 12.95 -4.38
N ILE A 637 -2.32 13.59 -5.55
CA ILE A 637 -1.05 13.89 -6.20
C ILE A 637 -1.07 15.37 -6.62
N LEU A 638 -0.21 16.19 -6.03
CA LEU A 638 -0.17 17.64 -6.28
C LEU A 638 0.85 17.97 -7.40
N ALA A 639 0.41 18.69 -8.42
CA ALA A 639 1.31 19.40 -9.35
C ALA A 639 1.73 20.76 -8.75
N LEU A 640 2.89 21.28 -9.19
CA LEU A 640 3.20 22.69 -8.99
C LEU A 640 2.38 23.52 -9.99
N ALA A 641 1.79 24.63 -9.53
CA ALA A 641 1.03 25.56 -10.36
C ALA A 641 1.91 26.14 -11.48
N PRO A 642 1.43 26.22 -12.72
CA PRO A 642 2.23 26.66 -13.87
C PRO A 642 2.61 28.14 -13.76
N ALA A 643 3.78 28.47 -14.30
CA ALA A 643 4.22 29.85 -14.42
C ALA A 643 3.45 30.62 -15.48
N SER A 644 3.40 31.95 -15.31
CA SER A 644 2.75 32.87 -16.24
C SER A 644 3.78 33.69 -17.04
N ASN A 645 3.42 34.11 -18.25
CA ASN A 645 4.10 35.17 -19.01
C ASN A 645 3.17 36.36 -19.32
N ARG A 646 2.06 36.48 -18.58
CA ARG A 646 1.02 37.50 -18.74
C ARG A 646 1.60 38.92 -18.69
N SER A 647 1.20 39.74 -19.65
CA SER A 647 1.71 41.11 -19.79
C SER A 647 1.27 42.02 -18.64
N GLY A 648 2.22 42.72 -18.03
CA GLY A 648 1.99 43.77 -17.04
C GLY A 648 2.19 43.33 -15.59
N ASP A 649 1.57 42.22 -15.17
CA ASP A 649 1.60 41.71 -13.78
C ASP A 649 2.27 40.33 -13.63
N GLY A 650 2.71 39.70 -14.72
CA GLY A 650 3.26 38.33 -14.72
C GLY A 650 4.44 38.09 -13.76
N ASP A 651 5.34 39.05 -13.56
CA ASP A 651 6.44 38.90 -12.59
C ASP A 651 5.94 38.86 -11.14
N ALA A 652 4.94 39.67 -10.81
CA ALA A 652 4.33 39.67 -9.47
C ALA A 652 3.50 38.40 -9.23
N LEU A 653 2.79 37.93 -10.25
CA LEU A 653 2.05 36.67 -10.21
C LEU A 653 2.99 35.46 -10.04
N ASN A 654 4.11 35.43 -10.78
CA ASN A 654 5.13 34.39 -10.65
C ASN A 654 5.77 34.36 -9.25
N ALA A 655 6.01 35.52 -8.63
CA ALA A 655 6.55 35.59 -7.26
C ALA A 655 5.59 34.98 -6.22
N GLU A 656 4.26 35.15 -6.37
CA GLU A 656 3.30 34.49 -5.47
C GLU A 656 3.13 33.00 -5.82
N LEU A 657 3.16 32.63 -7.10
CA LEU A 657 3.20 31.23 -7.52
C LEU A 657 4.41 30.48 -6.93
N GLU A 658 5.60 31.10 -6.85
CA GLU A 658 6.77 30.51 -6.18
C GLU A 658 6.55 30.27 -4.67
N ARG A 659 5.86 31.20 -3.99
CA ARG A 659 5.46 31.05 -2.58
C ARG A 659 4.48 29.90 -2.38
N LEU A 660 3.45 29.79 -3.22
CA LEU A 660 2.43 28.74 -3.13
C LEU A 660 2.99 27.37 -3.56
N ASN A 661 3.86 27.32 -4.58
CA ASN A 661 4.56 26.10 -5.00
C ASN A 661 5.52 25.58 -3.93
N SER A 662 6.16 26.47 -3.15
CA SER A 662 6.95 26.07 -1.98
C SER A 662 6.09 25.32 -0.94
N VAL A 663 4.85 25.77 -0.71
CA VAL A 663 3.89 25.06 0.17
C VAL A 663 3.46 23.72 -0.42
N ILE A 664 3.25 23.62 -1.73
CA ILE A 664 2.93 22.33 -2.38
C ILE A 664 4.08 21.33 -2.18
N LEU A 665 5.34 21.75 -2.32
CA LEU A 665 6.51 20.90 -2.06
C LEU A 665 6.59 20.45 -0.59
N GLU A 666 6.38 21.36 0.37
CA GLU A 666 6.32 21.04 1.80
C GLU A 666 5.24 20.00 2.12
N ILE A 667 4.04 20.13 1.56
CA ILE A 667 2.92 19.20 1.79
C ILE A 667 3.19 17.86 1.11
N THR A 668 3.69 17.87 -0.13
CA THR A 668 4.08 16.66 -0.86
C THR A 668 5.10 15.84 -0.07
N GLN A 669 6.10 16.50 0.53
CA GLN A 669 7.11 15.84 1.35
C GLN A 669 6.53 15.37 2.71
N SER A 670 5.88 16.26 3.47
CA SER A 670 5.41 15.96 4.83
C SER A 670 4.27 14.95 4.89
N ALA A 671 3.42 14.91 3.85
CA ALA A 671 2.35 13.93 3.73
C ALA A 671 2.77 12.67 2.93
N GLY A 672 4.04 12.57 2.49
CA GLY A 672 4.57 11.41 1.77
C GLY A 672 3.81 11.08 0.47
N LEU A 673 3.48 12.10 -0.32
CA LEU A 673 2.70 11.94 -1.55
C LEU A 673 3.58 11.46 -2.72
N MET A 674 2.94 10.91 -3.75
CA MET A 674 3.55 10.87 -5.08
C MET A 674 3.83 12.30 -5.55
N LYS A 675 4.94 12.51 -6.25
CA LYS A 675 5.31 13.82 -6.79
C LYS A 675 4.58 14.02 -8.11
N GLY A 676 3.71 15.03 -8.17
CA GLY A 676 3.16 15.50 -9.45
C GLY A 676 4.20 16.29 -10.25
N PRO A 677 3.83 16.75 -11.45
CA PRO A 677 4.72 17.49 -12.33
C PRO A 677 5.05 18.89 -11.81
N ASP A 678 6.27 19.33 -12.12
CA ASP A 678 6.69 20.73 -11.98
C ASP A 678 6.24 21.52 -13.22
N LEU A 679 4.96 21.93 -13.24
CA LEU A 679 4.43 22.75 -14.33
C LEU A 679 5.01 24.17 -14.27
N TYR A 680 5.47 24.64 -13.11
CA TYR A 680 6.11 25.95 -12.99
C TYR A 680 7.36 26.03 -13.87
N THR A 681 8.30 25.10 -13.68
CA THR A 681 9.52 25.01 -14.50
C THR A 681 9.20 24.72 -15.97
N LEU A 682 8.19 23.88 -16.27
CA LEU A 682 7.76 23.61 -17.64
C LEU A 682 7.38 24.91 -18.38
N PHE A 683 6.52 25.74 -17.79
CA PHE A 683 6.06 26.98 -18.42
C PHE A 683 7.06 28.14 -18.32
N ARG A 684 7.96 28.18 -17.31
CA ARG A 684 9.11 29.11 -17.30
C ARG A 684 10.09 28.82 -18.44
N THR A 685 10.33 27.55 -18.73
CA THR A 685 11.27 27.13 -19.79
C THR A 685 10.65 27.17 -21.19
N HIS A 686 9.32 27.00 -21.29
CA HIS A 686 8.57 26.99 -22.55
C HIS A 686 7.40 27.99 -22.52
N PRO A 687 7.65 29.32 -22.42
CA PRO A 687 6.58 30.32 -22.35
C PRO A 687 5.69 30.35 -23.61
N ALA A 688 6.16 29.80 -24.74
CA ALA A 688 5.38 29.63 -25.96
C ALA A 688 4.30 28.52 -25.87
N TYR A 689 4.21 27.79 -24.76
CA TYR A 689 3.12 26.85 -24.47
C TYR A 689 1.88 27.54 -23.85
N LEU A 690 1.97 28.82 -23.49
CA LEU A 690 0.84 29.63 -23.06
C LEU A 690 0.09 30.24 -24.24
N SER A 691 -1.19 30.56 -24.04
CA SER A 691 -2.00 31.35 -24.95
C SER A 691 -1.61 32.84 -24.88
N GLU A 692 -2.22 33.69 -25.73
CA GLU A 692 -1.98 35.14 -25.72
C GLU A 692 -2.30 35.82 -24.37
N ASP A 693 -3.15 35.21 -23.54
CA ASP A 693 -3.46 35.72 -22.18
C ASP A 693 -2.33 35.50 -21.16
N GLY A 694 -1.37 34.64 -21.50
CA GLY A 694 -0.24 34.26 -20.67
C GLY A 694 -0.58 33.50 -19.38
N ILE A 695 -1.74 32.85 -19.33
CA ILE A 695 -2.24 32.08 -18.18
C ILE A 695 -2.66 30.67 -18.60
N HIS A 696 -3.45 30.54 -19.66
CA HIS A 696 -3.96 29.24 -20.09
C HIS A 696 -2.99 28.56 -21.06
N PRO A 697 -2.87 27.22 -21.04
CA PRO A 697 -2.10 26.51 -22.04
C PRO A 697 -2.76 26.61 -23.42
N ASN A 698 -1.95 26.75 -24.47
CA ASN A 698 -2.39 26.48 -25.85
C ASN A 698 -2.31 24.96 -26.13
N SER A 699 -2.68 24.51 -27.33
CA SER A 699 -2.65 23.07 -27.72
C SER A 699 -1.31 22.38 -27.40
N ALA A 700 -0.17 23.02 -27.72
CA ALA A 700 1.14 22.47 -27.39
C ALA A 700 1.38 22.39 -25.87
N GLY A 701 0.88 23.38 -25.11
CA GLY A 701 0.90 23.36 -23.65
C GLY A 701 0.00 22.30 -23.03
N ILE A 702 -1.17 22.02 -23.61
CA ILE A 702 -2.07 20.95 -23.17
C ILE A 702 -1.40 19.59 -23.34
N ILE A 703 -0.79 19.35 -24.50
CA ILE A 703 -0.02 18.12 -24.77
C ILE A 703 1.18 18.01 -23.80
N ALA A 704 1.86 19.13 -23.52
CA ALA A 704 2.98 19.17 -22.58
C ALA A 704 2.56 18.88 -21.13
N ILE A 705 1.38 19.33 -20.68
CA ILE A 705 0.84 19.00 -19.35
C ILE A 705 0.54 17.50 -19.24
N ASN A 706 -0.12 16.91 -20.26
CA ASN A 706 -0.38 15.47 -20.29
C ASN A 706 0.92 14.65 -20.25
N ARG A 707 1.94 15.07 -21.01
CA ARG A 707 3.28 14.48 -20.98
C ARG A 707 3.92 14.59 -19.59
N ALA A 708 3.85 15.75 -18.97
CA ALA A 708 4.44 15.99 -17.65
C ALA A 708 3.79 15.11 -16.56
N TRP A 709 2.46 14.94 -16.59
CA TRP A 709 1.76 13.99 -15.71
C TRP A 709 2.18 12.54 -15.98
N PHE A 710 2.22 12.11 -17.25
CA PHE A 710 2.71 10.78 -17.62
C PHE A 710 4.13 10.51 -17.10
N ASP A 711 5.08 11.43 -17.35
CA ASP A 711 6.48 11.26 -16.94
C ASP A 711 6.66 11.34 -15.41
N ALA A 712 5.81 12.08 -14.69
CA ALA A 712 5.79 12.13 -13.23
C ALA A 712 5.23 10.85 -12.58
N LEU A 713 4.22 10.24 -13.20
CA LEU A 713 3.54 9.03 -12.70
C LEU A 713 4.28 7.73 -13.07
N ARG A 714 4.92 7.67 -14.25
CA ARG A 714 5.63 6.48 -14.75
C ARG A 714 6.60 5.82 -13.73
N PRO A 715 7.42 6.55 -12.94
CA PRO A 715 8.35 5.94 -11.99
C PRO A 715 7.68 5.15 -10.85
N TYR A 716 6.37 5.34 -10.63
CA TYR A 716 5.60 4.62 -9.61
C TYR A 716 5.09 3.25 -10.08
N GLY A 717 5.34 2.87 -11.33
CA GLY A 717 5.06 1.51 -11.83
C GLY A 717 3.57 1.17 -11.95
N LEU A 718 2.76 2.17 -12.32
CA LEU A 718 1.30 2.05 -12.46
C LEU A 718 0.91 1.15 -13.67
N TRP A 719 1.73 1.17 -14.72
CA TRP A 719 1.49 0.56 -16.05
C TRP A 719 2.60 -0.45 -16.41
N GLN A 720 2.34 -1.42 -17.30
CA GLN A 720 3.21 -2.60 -17.55
C GLN A 720 3.50 -2.94 -19.03
#